data_AF-A0A8H5B8M7-F1
#
_entry.id   AF-A0A8H5B8M7-F1
#
_cell.length_a   1.000
_cell.length_b   1.000
_cell.length_c   1.000
_cell.angle_alpha   90.00
_cell.angle_beta   90.00
_cell.angle_gamma   90.00
#
_symmetry.space_group_name_H-M   'P 1'
#
loop_
_entity.id
_entity.type
_entity.pdbx_description
1 polymer ?
#
loop_
_entity_poly.entity_id
_entity_poly.type
_entity_poly.pdbx_seq_one_letter_code
_entity_poly.pdbx_strand_id
1 'polypeptide(L)'
;MLLAPKKLLHSIRSFSSNTPTTTTITNMASDLAAKLEALSIKPTATVTHAETTSPATWKEAVVASGSAPASFELVKTLVYKPKTAKSATPVPVVVIAREETETNSSAIGKALNLKDLRLASEDLLTEFFSLDKNSLSPLSITESSFPKIVTVLDPSIATSSAVFALHANSSSETLFLSGKEIESYLKKLETAETKVQEIDFSAIATAPGAAAQTSKAPVKEKEDAKIEGAVQIAIGVKKEVDFAAWYTNVLLKAEMIDYYSVSGCYILKPWSYSIWEEIQGWFNAQIKELGVQNSYFPMFVSQSVLEREKDHIEGFSPEVAWVTRAGNSELEDPIAIRPTSETVMYPYYAKWIRSHRDLPLKLNQWNSVVRWEFKNPQPFLRTREFLWQEGHTAHLTKAEADTEVRDILELYRRVYEDLLAVPVIPGVKSEKEKFAGGLYTTTVEGFVPTSGRGIQAATSHCLGQNFSRPEMFNIFVEDPNDGSKSYVWQNSWGLSTRAIGVMVMVHGDNQGLVLPPRVASVQVVIVPCGITAKTTDEQRANINGKCEELAATLKKVGIRARADLREGYTPGYKFNDWEQKGVPLRLEIGPNDLAKQQTLTVRRDNGEKAPIPLANLTDSVSKLLETIQSDMFNRARDAYQSRVIEVTKWDDFVPALDNKCVVVIPWCEEEACEDDIKERSGRAAEPQDERAPSAGAKSLCIPFDQSRWTPIEPGKTKCTACGKDAKKWTLFGLMKDVTDLMSVDVNRTYVAPTDVRRWLTGVTIVAPRRHLDSEFSLLLPTMSSRINIARPQTNYNVDPHGLSNSRPSSGYRAANPDDPLEKIRAFSKTVEDNVEIYSQPLKPHLPAIGRFLIVVTFLEDALRITTQWGDQIWYLQQHRHFPWGISHTFLIINVIVMLIGSGAVILKKHTEYAVGGLLSVVVIQGFGYGLIFDLNFFLRNLSVIGGLFMVFSDSMVSRKSVFAGLPSISETDRKKYFAPGLKPALGPVGFSAVRAGLQVGFDVLLHIICATLNGNGATAKPTTFLLAGRVLLIFLFLGFIIQGEWNLGRVFVSIIGFAACIMVAVGFKAKWSAAFLVLVLSVFNVFANNWWSVHSAHPQRDFLKYDFFQTLSIVGGLILLVNMGPGGLSVDEKKKTY
;
A
#
# COMPACT_ATOMS: atom_id res chain seq x y z
N MET A 1 -3.73 50.16 39.56
CA MET A 1 -3.37 51.20 40.54
C MET A 1 -2.02 50.83 41.13
N LEU A 2 -0.94 51.57 40.79
CA LEU A 2 0.42 51.51 41.37
C LEU A 2 1.17 50.15 41.21
N LEU A 3 2.49 50.04 40.97
CA LEU A 3 3.58 50.97 40.61
C LEU A 3 4.72 50.15 39.93
N ALA A 4 5.51 50.78 39.05
CA ALA A 4 6.80 50.26 38.50
C ALA A 4 7.98 50.60 39.46
N PRO A 5 9.31 50.43 39.21
CA PRO A 5 10.03 50.20 37.91
C PRO A 5 11.40 49.41 37.95
N LYS A 6 12.19 49.51 36.85
CA LYS A 6 13.67 49.28 36.70
C LYS A 6 14.18 47.83 36.64
N LYS A 7 15.30 47.48 35.97
CA LYS A 7 16.11 48.07 34.86
C LYS A 7 17.16 47.01 34.44
N LEU A 8 17.36 46.79 33.13
CA LEU A 8 18.64 46.75 32.36
C LEU A 8 18.51 45.81 31.14
N LEU A 9 18.89 46.30 29.97
CA LEU A 9 18.94 45.53 28.72
C LEU A 9 20.00 46.14 27.81
N HIS A 10 21.19 45.51 27.69
CA HIS A 10 22.24 45.90 26.74
C HIS A 10 23.26 44.79 26.50
N SER A 11 23.79 44.76 25.26
CA SER A 11 25.02 44.08 24.81
C SER A 11 25.05 42.54 24.66
N ILE A 12 24.56 42.07 23.52
CA ILE A 12 25.33 41.36 22.46
C ILE A 12 26.68 40.72 22.89
N ARG A 13 26.85 39.38 22.73
CA ARG A 13 27.87 38.74 21.82
C ARG A 13 27.94 37.20 21.86
N SER A 14 27.97 36.65 20.64
CA SER A 14 28.84 35.56 20.13
C SER A 14 28.50 34.07 20.33
N PHE A 15 28.86 33.32 19.26
CA PHE A 15 28.89 31.86 19.05
C PHE A 15 27.57 31.07 19.16
N SER A 16 27.26 30.06 18.34
CA SER A 16 27.72 29.56 17.03
C SER A 16 27.00 28.23 16.86
N SER A 17 26.04 28.13 15.93
CA SER A 17 25.39 26.84 15.63
C SER A 17 26.20 26.11 14.56
N ASN A 18 27.15 25.27 14.99
CA ASN A 18 27.86 24.38 14.08
C ASN A 18 26.92 23.26 13.59
N THR A 19 26.60 23.27 12.30
CA THR A 19 26.26 22.03 11.58
C THR A 19 27.54 21.18 11.47
N PRO A 20 27.47 19.86 11.68
CA PRO A 20 28.61 19.00 11.46
C PRO A 20 28.88 18.82 9.96
N THR A 21 29.77 19.64 9.40
CA THR A 21 30.44 19.33 8.13
C THR A 21 31.32 18.08 8.30
N THR A 22 31.77 17.49 7.19
CA THR A 22 32.57 16.25 7.09
C THR A 22 33.85 16.23 7.96
N THR A 23 34.29 17.36 8.52
CA THR A 23 35.33 17.48 9.55
C THR A 23 34.89 17.01 10.95
N THR A 24 33.60 16.73 11.17
CA THR A 24 33.05 16.44 12.51
C THR A 24 32.97 14.95 12.82
N ILE A 25 32.90 14.09 11.79
CA ILE A 25 32.99 12.64 11.95
C ILE A 25 34.39 12.27 12.47
N THR A 26 35.43 12.98 12.02
CA THR A 26 36.81 12.89 12.56
C THR A 26 36.98 13.53 13.95
N ASN A 27 36.05 14.37 14.41
CA ASN A 27 36.06 14.90 15.78
C ASN A 27 35.38 13.96 16.80
N MET A 28 34.42 13.12 16.39
CA MET A 28 33.81 12.14 17.31
C MET A 28 34.77 11.00 17.67
N ALA A 29 35.54 10.49 16.70
CA ALA A 29 36.57 9.47 16.96
C ALA A 29 37.67 9.97 17.92
N SER A 30 38.05 11.25 17.83
CA SER A 30 39.05 11.84 18.73
C SER A 30 38.49 12.18 20.13
N ASP A 31 37.22 12.54 20.25
CA ASP A 31 36.54 12.73 21.55
C ASP A 31 36.33 11.40 22.29
N LEU A 32 35.99 10.31 21.59
CA LEU A 32 35.88 8.97 22.20
C LEU A 32 37.25 8.43 22.68
N ALA A 33 38.30 8.62 21.88
CA ALA A 33 39.67 8.25 22.28
C ALA A 33 40.13 9.02 23.53
N ALA A 34 39.87 10.33 23.60
CA ALA A 34 40.20 11.14 24.77
C ALA A 34 39.42 10.72 26.03
N LYS A 35 38.15 10.33 25.89
CA LYS A 35 37.32 9.81 27.00
C LYS A 35 37.82 8.46 27.51
N LEU A 36 38.22 7.55 26.62
CA LEU A 36 38.80 6.26 27.01
C LEU A 36 40.15 6.43 27.70
N GLU A 37 41.00 7.33 27.20
CA GLU A 37 42.30 7.65 27.82
C GLU A 37 42.14 8.30 29.22
N ALA A 38 41.17 9.22 29.38
CA ALA A 38 40.80 9.77 30.69
C ALA A 38 40.31 8.70 31.68
N LEU A 39 39.70 7.62 31.20
CA LEU A 39 39.28 6.46 31.98
C LEU A 39 40.39 5.40 32.17
N SER A 40 41.61 5.66 31.67
CA SER A 40 42.75 4.72 31.67
C SER A 40 42.50 3.41 30.92
N ILE A 41 41.59 3.42 29.94
CA ILE A 41 41.29 2.28 29.06
C ILE A 41 42.02 2.50 27.74
N LYS A 42 42.75 1.50 27.25
CA LYS A 42 43.53 1.60 25.99
C LYS A 42 43.10 0.49 25.03
N PRO A 43 42.32 0.81 23.98
CA PRO A 43 41.91 -0.16 22.97
C PRO A 43 43.08 -0.95 22.41
N THR A 44 42.91 -2.27 22.28
CA THR A 44 43.92 -3.18 21.70
C THR A 44 44.15 -2.85 20.22
N ALA A 45 43.09 -2.44 19.52
CA ALA A 45 43.11 -1.92 18.16
C ALA A 45 41.88 -1.03 17.93
N THR A 46 41.93 -0.20 16.89
CA THR A 46 40.78 0.54 16.33
C THR A 46 40.78 0.31 14.82
N VAL A 47 39.62 -0.01 14.25
CA VAL A 47 39.46 -0.39 12.84
C VAL A 47 38.31 0.37 12.22
N THR A 48 38.59 1.13 11.16
CA THR A 48 37.57 1.71 10.28
C THR A 48 37.23 0.72 9.17
N HIS A 49 35.95 0.53 8.87
CA HIS A 49 35.45 -0.38 7.85
C HIS A 49 34.20 0.21 7.16
N ALA A 50 33.68 -0.46 6.12
CA ALA A 50 32.42 -0.06 5.50
C ALA A 50 31.25 -0.18 6.50
N GLU A 51 30.21 0.65 6.36
CA GLU A 51 29.02 0.60 7.21
C GLU A 51 28.37 -0.79 7.24
N THR A 52 27.98 -1.25 8.42
CA THR A 52 27.50 -2.62 8.64
C THR A 52 26.11 -2.65 9.28
N THR A 53 25.29 -3.60 8.84
CA THR A 53 23.86 -3.71 9.20
C THR A 53 23.49 -5.08 9.77
N SER A 54 24.47 -5.96 9.96
CA SER A 54 24.29 -7.28 10.58
C SER A 54 25.60 -7.77 11.23
N PRO A 55 25.55 -8.64 12.25
CA PRO A 55 26.76 -9.18 12.87
C PRO A 55 27.66 -9.96 11.90
N ALA A 56 27.08 -10.63 10.91
CA ALA A 56 27.83 -11.36 9.89
C ALA A 56 28.63 -10.42 8.98
N THR A 57 27.96 -9.42 8.39
CA THR A 57 28.63 -8.41 7.56
C THR A 57 29.60 -7.55 8.37
N TRP A 58 29.33 -7.31 9.67
CA TRP A 58 30.26 -6.65 10.58
C TRP A 58 31.54 -7.45 10.78
N LYS A 59 31.45 -8.75 11.09
CA LYS A 59 32.62 -9.64 11.23
C LYS A 59 33.45 -9.71 9.94
N GLU A 60 32.78 -9.82 8.79
CA GLU A 60 33.43 -9.82 7.47
C GLU A 60 34.16 -8.50 7.19
N ALA A 61 33.51 -7.36 7.40
CA ALA A 61 34.09 -6.03 7.17
C ALA A 61 35.28 -5.75 8.10
N VAL A 62 35.20 -6.16 9.35
CA VAL A 62 36.28 -6.05 10.34
C VAL A 62 37.47 -6.94 9.96
N VAL A 63 37.26 -8.18 9.55
CA VAL A 63 38.33 -9.07 9.08
C VAL A 63 38.98 -8.56 7.79
N ALA A 64 38.18 -8.02 6.86
CA ALA A 64 38.66 -7.47 5.60
C ALA A 64 39.56 -6.22 5.75
N SER A 65 39.52 -5.54 6.90
CA SER A 65 40.36 -4.36 7.20
C SER A 65 41.87 -4.64 7.33
N GLY A 66 42.25 -5.91 7.52
CA GLY A 66 43.64 -6.33 7.74
C GLY A 66 44.31 -5.82 9.03
N SER A 67 43.59 -5.11 9.90
CA SER A 67 44.12 -4.46 11.11
C SER A 67 43.43 -4.93 12.41
N ALA A 68 42.52 -5.90 12.32
CA ALA A 68 41.89 -6.54 13.47
C ALA A 68 42.83 -7.53 14.20
N PRO A 69 42.65 -7.76 15.52
CA PRO A 69 43.34 -8.81 16.25
C PRO A 69 43.09 -10.22 15.66
N ALA A 70 44.06 -11.12 15.83
CA ALA A 70 44.03 -12.47 15.25
C ALA A 70 42.87 -13.36 15.73
N SER A 71 42.24 -13.03 16.86
CA SER A 71 41.01 -13.63 17.34
C SER A 71 40.22 -12.60 18.16
N PHE A 72 38.91 -12.52 17.94
CA PHE A 72 37.99 -11.65 18.66
C PHE A 72 36.56 -12.21 18.67
N GLU A 73 35.79 -11.81 19.67
CA GLU A 73 34.35 -12.07 19.79
C GLU A 73 33.53 -10.80 19.55
N LEU A 74 32.27 -10.91 19.13
CA LEU A 74 31.36 -9.77 18.98
C LEU A 74 30.50 -9.58 20.24
N VAL A 75 30.20 -8.33 20.59
CA VAL A 75 29.25 -7.95 21.66
C VAL A 75 28.05 -7.24 21.05
N LYS A 76 26.83 -7.66 21.43
CA LYS A 76 25.58 -6.98 21.08
C LYS A 76 25.07 -6.12 22.22
N THR A 77 24.50 -4.98 21.85
CA THR A 77 23.81 -4.06 22.76
C THR A 77 22.35 -3.96 22.33
N LEU A 78 21.43 -4.49 23.13
CA LEU A 78 20.00 -4.52 22.83
C LEU A 78 19.26 -3.59 23.80
N VAL A 79 18.39 -2.72 23.27
CA VAL A 79 17.57 -1.82 24.10
C VAL A 79 16.12 -2.28 24.08
N TYR A 80 15.55 -2.47 25.27
CA TYR A 80 14.15 -2.83 25.47
C TYR A 80 13.38 -1.71 26.16
N LYS A 81 12.11 -1.54 25.78
CA LYS A 81 11.12 -0.68 26.42
C LYS A 81 10.17 -1.56 27.26
N PRO A 82 10.09 -1.38 28.60
CA PRO A 82 9.09 -2.04 29.43
C PRO A 82 7.71 -1.41 29.25
N LYS A 83 6.66 -2.18 29.51
CA LYS A 83 5.27 -1.71 29.41
C LYS A 83 4.84 -0.97 30.69
N THR A 84 4.90 0.37 30.65
CA THR A 84 4.39 1.25 31.70
C THR A 84 2.95 1.73 31.42
N ALA A 85 2.28 2.28 32.44
CA ALA A 85 0.99 2.95 32.26
C ALA A 85 1.15 4.26 31.46
N LYS A 86 0.09 4.69 30.73
CA LYS A 86 0.13 5.83 29.77
C LYS A 86 0.63 7.18 30.34
N SER A 87 0.76 7.33 31.66
CA SER A 87 1.23 8.56 32.34
C SER A 87 2.65 8.48 32.92
N ALA A 88 3.39 7.38 32.73
CA ALA A 88 4.70 7.17 33.33
C ALA A 88 5.81 7.05 32.27
N THR A 89 6.83 7.91 32.36
CA THR A 89 8.00 7.92 31.48
C THR A 89 8.68 6.54 31.47
N PRO A 90 8.75 5.85 30.32
CA PRO A 90 9.27 4.49 30.26
C PRO A 90 10.81 4.50 30.35
N VAL A 91 11.35 3.92 31.41
CA VAL A 91 12.79 3.75 31.62
C VAL A 91 13.31 2.62 30.70
N PRO A 92 14.24 2.88 29.76
CA PRO A 92 14.77 1.84 28.88
C PRO A 92 15.65 0.83 29.63
N VAL A 93 15.64 -0.42 29.18
CA VAL A 93 16.53 -1.49 29.66
C VAL A 93 17.57 -1.80 28.59
N VAL A 94 18.85 -1.56 28.85
CA VAL A 94 19.96 -1.84 27.93
C VAL A 94 20.64 -3.14 28.35
N VAL A 95 20.73 -4.09 27.43
CA VAL A 95 21.27 -5.43 27.64
C VAL A 95 22.54 -5.61 26.81
N ILE A 96 23.65 -5.90 27.49
CA ILE A 96 24.96 -6.09 26.89
C ILE A 96 25.35 -7.56 27.08
N ALA A 97 25.47 -8.30 25.97
CA ALA A 97 25.77 -9.72 25.95
C ALA A 97 26.68 -10.09 24.77
N ARG A 98 27.33 -11.25 24.82
CA ARG A 98 28.04 -11.79 23.63
C ARG A 98 27.04 -11.98 22.49
N GLU A 99 27.47 -11.82 21.25
CA GLU A 99 26.60 -11.99 20.07
C GLU A 99 25.93 -13.37 20.04
N GLU A 100 26.66 -14.41 20.42
CA GLU A 100 26.19 -15.81 20.42
C GLU A 100 25.27 -16.15 21.62
N THR A 101 25.23 -15.32 22.68
CA THR A 101 24.39 -15.56 23.86
C THR A 101 22.90 -15.33 23.55
N GLU A 102 22.04 -16.31 23.80
CA GLU A 102 20.59 -16.15 23.63
C GLU A 102 20.00 -15.25 24.74
N THR A 103 19.34 -14.15 24.37
CA THR A 103 18.82 -13.13 25.28
C THR A 103 17.29 -13.11 25.29
N ASN A 104 16.69 -13.90 26.18
CA ASN A 104 15.23 -14.04 26.26
C ASN A 104 14.57 -12.87 27.02
N SER A 105 13.85 -11.99 26.31
CA SER A 105 13.25 -10.78 26.89
C SER A 105 12.21 -11.04 27.99
N SER A 106 11.52 -12.19 27.98
CA SER A 106 10.58 -12.59 29.04
C SER A 106 11.32 -12.97 30.32
N ALA A 107 12.42 -13.71 30.18
CA ALA A 107 13.25 -14.12 31.31
C ALA A 107 14.00 -12.92 31.92
N ILE A 108 14.48 -11.99 31.09
CA ILE A 108 15.06 -10.70 31.52
C ILE A 108 14.01 -9.86 32.27
N GLY A 109 12.79 -9.76 31.73
CA GLY A 109 11.68 -9.10 32.41
C GLY A 109 11.41 -9.71 33.79
N LYS A 110 11.38 -11.04 33.88
CA LYS A 110 11.19 -11.74 35.16
C LYS A 110 12.34 -11.48 36.15
N ALA A 111 13.60 -11.48 35.70
CA ALA A 111 14.77 -11.21 36.54
C ALA A 111 14.79 -9.77 37.07
N LEU A 112 14.36 -8.80 36.26
CA LEU A 112 14.27 -7.38 36.63
C LEU A 112 12.92 -6.98 37.25
N ASN A 113 11.99 -7.92 37.43
CA ASN A 113 10.61 -7.68 37.87
C ASN A 113 9.82 -6.68 36.98
N LEU A 114 10.09 -6.68 35.66
CA LEU A 114 9.45 -5.86 34.64
C LEU A 114 8.53 -6.70 33.73
N LYS A 115 7.39 -6.14 33.33
CA LYS A 115 6.42 -6.80 32.43
C LYS A 115 6.59 -6.35 30.97
N ASP A 116 6.39 -7.29 30.05
CA ASP A 116 6.36 -7.10 28.59
C ASP A 116 7.54 -6.25 28.03
N LEU A 117 8.77 -6.75 28.12
CA LEU A 117 9.93 -6.14 27.45
C LEU A 117 9.85 -6.30 25.92
N ARG A 118 9.73 -5.18 25.20
CA ARG A 118 9.75 -5.10 23.72
C ARG A 118 10.99 -4.36 23.26
N LEU A 119 11.53 -4.63 22.07
CA LEU A 119 12.65 -3.84 21.54
C LEU A 119 12.25 -2.36 21.36
N ALA A 120 13.20 -1.46 21.60
CA ALA A 120 13.01 -0.02 21.42
C ALA A 120 12.80 0.36 19.94
N SER A 121 12.01 1.41 19.69
CA SER A 121 11.90 2.07 18.39
C SER A 121 13.07 3.04 18.17
N GLU A 122 13.37 3.34 16.90
CA GLU A 122 14.49 4.24 16.54
C GLU A 122 14.33 5.65 17.11
N ASP A 123 13.10 6.16 17.26
CA ASP A 123 12.84 7.43 17.94
C ASP A 123 13.35 7.44 19.38
N LEU A 124 13.13 6.34 20.12
CA LEU A 124 13.54 6.21 21.53
C LEU A 124 15.06 5.99 21.65
N LEU A 125 15.69 5.36 20.66
CA LEU A 125 17.14 5.27 20.58
C LEU A 125 17.77 6.65 20.32
N THR A 126 17.16 7.43 19.41
CA THR A 126 17.57 8.80 19.08
C THR A 126 17.38 9.74 20.28
N GLU A 127 16.28 9.61 21.02
CA GLU A 127 15.98 10.40 22.22
C GLU A 127 16.98 10.13 23.37
N PHE A 128 17.31 8.87 23.66
CA PHE A 128 18.13 8.51 24.82
C PHE A 128 19.63 8.43 24.55
N PHE A 129 20.04 8.10 23.32
CA PHE A 129 21.45 7.86 22.95
C PHE A 129 21.92 8.72 21.77
N SER A 130 21.00 9.32 21.00
CA SER A 130 21.32 10.08 19.78
C SER A 130 22.12 9.29 18.74
N LEU A 131 21.90 7.97 18.70
CA LEU A 131 22.52 7.01 17.80
C LEU A 131 21.47 6.11 17.15
N ASP A 132 21.73 5.66 15.93
CA ASP A 132 20.93 4.63 15.28
C ASP A 132 21.22 3.24 15.87
N LYS A 133 20.33 2.28 15.58
CA LYS A 133 20.40 0.91 16.10
C LYS A 133 21.74 0.19 15.82
N ASN A 134 22.38 0.44 14.69
CA ASN A 134 23.61 -0.24 14.27
C ASN A 134 24.89 0.47 14.78
N SER A 135 24.75 1.65 15.38
CA SER A 135 25.85 2.39 16.02
C SER A 135 25.88 2.20 17.54
N LEU A 136 24.89 1.52 18.14
CA LEU A 136 24.81 1.28 19.59
C LEU A 136 25.91 0.34 20.09
N SER A 137 26.54 0.71 21.21
CA SER A 137 27.47 -0.14 21.95
C SER A 137 27.43 0.17 23.46
N PRO A 138 28.17 -0.57 24.30
CA PRO A 138 28.34 -0.23 25.72
C PRO A 138 28.89 1.19 25.92
N LEU A 139 29.66 1.71 24.96
CA LEU A 139 30.25 3.06 24.97
C LEU A 139 29.24 4.16 24.61
N SER A 140 28.01 3.80 24.23
CA SER A 140 26.89 4.74 24.06
C SER A 140 26.27 5.15 25.40
N ILE A 141 26.56 4.42 26.48
CA ILE A 141 26.10 4.74 27.82
C ILE A 141 27.08 5.74 28.45
N THR A 142 26.58 6.86 28.94
CA THR A 142 27.38 7.97 29.51
C THR A 142 26.92 8.28 30.92
N GLU A 143 27.69 9.06 31.69
CA GLU A 143 27.28 9.57 33.01
C GLU A 143 25.90 10.27 33.00
N SER A 144 25.50 10.84 31.86
CA SER A 144 24.23 11.55 31.69
C SER A 144 23.03 10.67 31.32
N SER A 145 23.29 9.48 30.77
CA SER A 145 22.26 8.51 30.34
C SER A 145 22.15 7.32 31.29
N PHE A 146 23.24 6.87 31.92
CA PHE A 146 23.28 5.77 32.89
C PHE A 146 22.20 5.86 34.00
N PRO A 147 22.00 6.99 34.72
CA PRO A 147 20.98 7.06 35.77
C PRO A 147 19.52 7.06 35.24
N LYS A 148 19.31 7.13 33.92
CA LYS A 148 17.98 7.17 33.27
C LYS A 148 17.59 5.84 32.61
N ILE A 149 18.43 4.81 32.72
CA ILE A 149 18.25 3.50 32.09
C ILE A 149 18.52 2.38 33.11
N VAL A 150 18.09 1.16 32.80
CA VAL A 150 18.50 -0.05 33.52
C VAL A 150 19.55 -0.77 32.69
N THR A 151 20.80 -0.76 33.12
CA THR A 151 21.92 -1.42 32.42
C THR A 151 22.11 -2.85 32.93
N VAL A 152 22.07 -3.81 32.02
CA VAL A 152 22.27 -5.25 32.26
C VAL A 152 23.52 -5.72 31.54
N LEU A 153 24.40 -6.43 32.23
CA LEU A 153 25.63 -7.01 31.70
C LEU A 153 25.65 -8.53 31.86
N ASP A 154 26.02 -9.24 30.80
CA ASP A 154 26.38 -10.67 30.82
C ASP A 154 27.73 -10.85 31.57
N PRO A 155 27.75 -11.53 32.74
CA PRO A 155 29.00 -11.77 33.49
C PRO A 155 30.04 -12.54 32.69
N SER A 156 29.60 -13.34 31.69
CA SER A 156 30.51 -14.11 30.85
C SER A 156 31.47 -13.22 30.06
N ILE A 157 31.11 -11.96 29.77
CA ILE A 157 32.00 -10.98 29.12
C ILE A 157 33.18 -10.68 30.05
N ALA A 158 32.90 -10.27 31.29
CA ALA A 158 33.91 -9.90 32.29
C ALA A 158 34.88 -11.05 32.64
N THR A 159 34.37 -12.28 32.67
CA THR A 159 35.18 -13.48 32.94
C THR A 159 35.97 -14.00 31.74
N SER A 160 35.74 -13.46 30.52
CA SER A 160 36.43 -13.93 29.32
C SER A 160 37.88 -13.44 29.23
N SER A 161 38.77 -14.28 28.71
CA SER A 161 40.10 -13.86 28.25
C SER A 161 40.13 -13.40 26.79
N ALA A 162 38.97 -13.41 26.10
CA ALA A 162 38.86 -12.95 24.73
C ALA A 162 38.89 -11.41 24.62
N VAL A 163 39.30 -10.93 23.45
CA VAL A 163 39.15 -9.53 23.05
C VAL A 163 37.80 -9.38 22.36
N PHE A 164 37.01 -8.39 22.76
CA PHE A 164 35.69 -8.13 22.20
C PHE A 164 35.75 -6.94 21.23
N ALA A 165 35.08 -7.10 20.08
CA ALA A 165 34.81 -6.02 19.14
C ALA A 165 33.51 -5.30 19.50
N LEU A 166 33.56 -3.96 19.52
CA LEU A 166 32.42 -3.10 19.84
C LEU A 166 32.37 -1.93 18.84
N HIS A 167 31.17 -1.51 18.45
CA HIS A 167 31.00 -0.29 17.65
C HIS A 167 31.51 0.94 18.42
N ALA A 168 32.26 1.81 17.74
CA ALA A 168 32.81 3.04 18.28
C ALA A 168 31.78 4.19 18.32
N ASN A 169 30.55 3.88 18.75
CA ASN A 169 29.37 4.74 18.56
C ASN A 169 29.11 5.08 17.07
N SER A 170 29.50 4.17 16.17
CA SER A 170 29.35 4.28 14.71
C SER A 170 29.32 2.88 14.06
N SER A 171 28.48 2.71 13.03
CA SER A 171 28.36 1.48 12.24
C SER A 171 29.54 1.22 11.28
N SER A 172 30.48 2.17 11.15
CA SER A 172 31.68 2.12 10.29
C SER A 172 33.01 2.06 11.04
N GLU A 173 32.99 2.02 12.39
CA GLU A 173 34.21 1.98 13.20
C GLU A 173 34.07 1.02 14.39
N THR A 174 35.11 0.21 14.61
CA THR A 174 35.17 -0.84 15.63
C THR A 174 36.36 -0.65 16.55
N LEU A 175 36.11 -0.73 17.85
CA LEU A 175 37.11 -0.74 18.92
C LEU A 175 37.23 -2.14 19.52
N PHE A 176 38.44 -2.48 19.96
CA PHE A 176 38.74 -3.77 20.58
C PHE A 176 39.13 -3.61 22.06
N LEU A 177 38.30 -4.14 22.96
CA LEU A 177 38.48 -4.06 24.42
C LEU A 177 38.45 -5.45 25.06
N SER A 178 39.15 -5.63 26.18
CA SER A 178 38.99 -6.81 27.02
C SER A 178 37.68 -6.76 27.81
N GLY A 179 37.16 -7.93 28.21
CA GLY A 179 35.93 -8.02 29.03
C GLY A 179 35.98 -7.19 30.32
N LYS A 180 37.16 -7.15 30.97
CA LYS A 180 37.40 -6.35 32.18
C LYS A 180 37.39 -4.84 31.95
N GLU A 181 37.77 -4.37 30.76
CA GLU A 181 37.70 -2.95 30.42
C GLU A 181 36.27 -2.50 30.16
N ILE A 182 35.44 -3.34 29.53
CA ILE A 182 34.00 -3.09 29.34
C ILE A 182 33.29 -3.05 30.70
N GLU A 183 33.56 -4.03 31.57
CA GLU A 183 33.04 -4.06 32.93
C GLU A 183 33.49 -2.83 33.74
N SER A 184 34.78 -2.48 33.68
CA SER A 184 35.33 -1.31 34.38
C SER A 184 34.76 0.02 33.86
N TYR A 185 34.46 0.12 32.57
CA TYR A 185 33.78 1.28 31.99
C TYR A 185 32.38 1.43 32.61
N LEU A 186 31.56 0.38 32.58
CA LEU A 186 30.19 0.40 33.08
C LEU A 186 30.14 0.60 34.60
N LYS A 187 31.04 -0.04 35.36
CA LYS A 187 31.11 0.12 36.83
C LYS A 187 31.56 1.51 37.29
N LYS A 188 32.29 2.27 36.45
CA LYS A 188 32.62 3.68 36.73
C LYS A 188 31.43 4.63 36.54
N LEU A 189 30.40 4.22 35.81
CA LEU A 189 29.17 5.00 35.61
C LEU A 189 28.13 4.76 36.72
N GLU A 190 28.38 3.82 37.64
CA GLU A 190 27.48 3.58 38.77
C GLU A 190 27.35 4.79 39.68
N THR A 191 26.14 4.98 40.20
CA THR A 191 25.82 6.01 41.18
C THR A 191 25.39 5.33 42.49
N ALA A 192 25.18 6.12 43.55
CA ALA A 192 24.67 5.58 44.82
C ALA A 192 23.28 4.92 44.68
N GLU A 193 22.51 5.29 43.64
CA GLU A 193 21.11 4.93 43.43
C GLU A 193 20.92 3.93 42.28
N THR A 194 21.73 4.00 41.22
CA THR A 194 21.66 3.13 40.04
C THR A 194 22.96 2.35 39.84
N LYS A 195 22.87 1.02 39.70
CA LYS A 195 23.98 0.08 39.51
C LYS A 195 23.78 -0.82 38.29
N VAL A 196 24.86 -1.42 37.79
CA VAL A 196 24.82 -2.43 36.73
C VAL A 196 24.20 -3.71 37.27
N GLN A 197 23.26 -4.30 36.52
CA GLN A 197 22.64 -5.58 36.85
C GLN A 197 23.38 -6.72 36.13
N GLU A 198 24.10 -7.54 36.89
CA GLU A 198 24.78 -8.73 36.36
C GLU A 198 23.79 -9.90 36.24
N ILE A 199 23.57 -10.38 35.02
CA ILE A 199 22.59 -11.46 34.73
C ILE A 199 23.24 -12.55 33.86
N ASP A 200 23.42 -13.74 34.44
CA ASP A 200 23.89 -14.93 33.71
C ASP A 200 22.76 -15.49 32.81
N PHE A 201 22.84 -15.16 31.53
CA PHE A 201 21.90 -15.64 30.51
C PHE A 201 21.97 -17.15 30.28
N SER A 202 23.13 -17.79 30.52
CA SER A 202 23.32 -19.23 30.30
C SER A 202 22.58 -20.07 31.35
N ALA A 203 22.60 -19.63 32.61
CA ALA A 203 21.83 -20.22 33.71
C ALA A 203 20.32 -19.99 33.57
N ILE A 204 19.91 -18.87 32.98
CA ILE A 204 18.49 -18.52 32.79
C ILE A 204 17.88 -19.21 31.57
N ALA A 205 18.66 -19.51 30.53
CA ALA A 205 18.21 -20.29 29.38
C ALA A 205 17.89 -21.77 29.69
N THR A 206 18.43 -22.31 30.79
CA THR A 206 18.37 -23.76 31.10
C THR A 206 17.43 -24.16 32.25
N ALA A 207 16.71 -23.23 32.88
CA ALA A 207 15.84 -23.51 34.03
C ALA A 207 14.40 -23.90 33.64
N PRO A 208 13.94 -25.16 33.83
CA PRO A 208 12.53 -25.52 33.71
C PRO A 208 11.75 -24.98 34.91
N GLY A 209 10.50 -24.55 34.70
CA GLY A 209 9.67 -23.98 35.76
C GLY A 209 9.37 -24.96 36.89
N ALA A 210 9.97 -24.75 38.07
CA ALA A 210 9.62 -25.45 39.29
C ALA A 210 8.30 -24.90 39.88
N ALA A 211 7.32 -25.78 40.09
CA ALA A 211 6.02 -25.43 40.66
C ALA A 211 5.97 -25.70 42.17
N ALA A 212 5.33 -24.81 42.93
CA ALA A 212 4.87 -25.10 44.29
C ALA A 212 3.48 -25.77 44.24
N GLN A 213 3.22 -26.68 45.19
CA GLN A 213 2.14 -27.68 45.08
C GLN A 213 0.84 -27.30 45.81
N THR A 214 -0.31 -27.65 45.23
CA THR A 214 -1.48 -28.40 45.77
C THR A 214 -2.73 -28.06 44.92
N SER A 215 -3.63 -28.98 44.52
CA SER A 215 -3.72 -30.44 44.76
C SER A 215 -4.53 -31.17 43.65
N LYS A 216 -4.18 -32.45 43.42
CA LYS A 216 -4.92 -33.54 42.69
C LYS A 216 -5.15 -33.38 41.16
N ALA A 217 -4.91 -34.50 40.45
CA ALA A 217 -4.91 -34.65 38.99
C ALA A 217 -6.19 -35.37 38.46
N PRO A 218 -6.37 -35.49 37.13
CA PRO A 218 -5.79 -36.67 36.44
C PRO A 218 -5.02 -36.40 35.12
N VAL A 219 -4.03 -37.28 34.88
CA VAL A 219 -3.40 -37.72 33.60
C VAL A 219 -2.80 -36.66 32.65
N LYS A 220 -1.47 -36.76 32.47
CA LYS A 220 -0.71 -36.14 31.37
C LYS A 220 -0.70 -37.03 30.13
N GLU A 221 -0.87 -36.46 28.94
CA GLU A 221 -0.24 -37.01 27.73
C GLU A 221 1.26 -36.69 27.71
N LYS A 222 2.05 -37.50 26.99
CA LYS A 222 3.47 -37.24 26.75
C LYS A 222 3.64 -36.33 25.54
N GLU A 223 4.49 -35.30 25.68
CA GLU A 223 5.05 -34.60 24.52
C GLU A 223 6.11 -35.50 23.86
N ASP A 224 5.93 -35.79 22.57
CA ASP A 224 6.94 -36.47 21.76
C ASP A 224 8.02 -35.49 21.27
N ALA A 225 9.23 -36.00 21.06
CA ALA A 225 10.42 -35.18 20.84
C ALA A 225 10.37 -34.35 19.54
N LYS A 226 10.95 -33.14 19.59
CA LYS A 226 11.13 -32.27 18.41
C LYS A 226 11.95 -32.97 17.32
N ILE A 227 11.40 -33.04 16.11
CA ILE A 227 12.07 -33.53 14.91
C ILE A 227 12.33 -32.34 13.99
N GLU A 228 13.57 -32.16 13.52
CA GLU A 228 14.01 -30.96 12.78
C GLU A 228 13.17 -30.62 11.54
N GLY A 229 12.58 -31.62 10.88
CA GLY A 229 11.67 -31.44 9.74
C GLY A 229 10.35 -30.72 10.05
N ALA A 230 9.93 -30.63 11.33
CA ALA A 230 8.66 -29.98 11.69
C ALA A 230 8.68 -28.44 11.50
N VAL A 231 9.87 -27.82 11.54
CA VAL A 231 10.04 -26.36 11.56
C VAL A 231 9.68 -25.71 10.22
N GLN A 232 9.93 -26.37 9.08
CA GLN A 232 9.55 -25.84 7.77
C GLN A 232 8.05 -25.93 7.49
N ILE A 233 7.38 -26.94 8.06
CA ILE A 233 5.98 -27.24 7.80
C ILE A 233 5.06 -26.29 8.57
N ALA A 234 5.33 -26.04 9.86
CA ALA A 234 4.44 -25.24 10.73
C ALA A 234 4.02 -23.87 10.15
N ILE A 235 2.79 -23.43 10.47
CA ILE A 235 2.33 -22.08 10.12
C ILE A 235 3.10 -21.07 10.98
N GLY A 236 4.07 -20.37 10.39
CA GLY A 236 5.00 -19.48 11.11
C GLY A 236 4.39 -18.18 11.63
N VAL A 237 3.07 -18.01 11.54
CA VAL A 237 2.33 -16.79 11.86
C VAL A 237 1.06 -17.18 12.63
N LYS A 238 0.77 -16.48 13.74
CA LYS A 238 -0.45 -16.74 14.51
C LYS A 238 -1.66 -16.01 13.93
N LYS A 239 -2.78 -16.72 13.81
CA LYS A 239 -4.09 -16.24 13.31
C LYS A 239 -4.57 -14.96 14.01
N GLU A 240 -4.31 -14.86 15.31
CA GLU A 240 -4.73 -13.74 16.16
C GLU A 240 -3.81 -12.51 16.06
N VAL A 241 -2.61 -12.66 15.48
CA VAL A 241 -1.56 -11.62 15.45
C VAL A 241 -1.44 -10.98 14.06
N ASP A 242 -1.34 -11.79 13.00
CA ASP A 242 -1.39 -11.32 11.61
C ASP A 242 -2.28 -12.26 10.80
N PHE A 243 -3.58 -11.93 10.77
CA PHE A 243 -4.61 -12.73 10.14
C PHE A 243 -4.42 -12.84 8.61
N ALA A 244 -3.87 -11.81 7.97
CA ALA A 244 -3.69 -11.76 6.52
C ALA A 244 -2.52 -12.65 6.06
N ALA A 245 -1.39 -12.57 6.76
CA ALA A 245 -0.26 -13.45 6.53
C ALA A 245 -0.57 -14.90 6.97
N TRP A 246 -1.30 -15.11 8.07
CA TRP A 246 -1.80 -16.43 8.47
C TRP A 246 -2.66 -17.08 7.38
N TYR A 247 -3.70 -16.38 6.90
CA TYR A 247 -4.63 -16.91 5.89
C TYR A 247 -3.90 -17.35 4.62
N THR A 248 -3.00 -16.49 4.12
CA THR A 248 -2.16 -16.79 2.96
C THR A 248 -1.25 -18.01 3.19
N ASN A 249 -0.60 -18.10 4.35
CA ASN A 249 0.27 -19.23 4.69
C ASN A 249 -0.52 -20.55 4.79
N VAL A 250 -1.72 -20.54 5.38
CA VAL A 250 -2.57 -21.73 5.45
C VAL A 250 -2.94 -22.21 4.06
N LEU A 251 -3.41 -21.34 3.17
CA LEU A 251 -3.83 -21.74 1.83
C LEU A 251 -2.69 -22.30 0.97
N LEU A 252 -1.49 -21.73 1.07
CA LEU A 252 -0.32 -22.20 0.32
C LEU A 252 0.23 -23.52 0.89
N LYS A 253 0.46 -23.59 2.21
CA LYS A 253 1.05 -24.78 2.84
C LYS A 253 0.10 -25.98 2.91
N ALA A 254 -1.21 -25.74 3.03
CA ALA A 254 -2.22 -26.80 2.88
C ALA A 254 -2.49 -27.20 1.41
N GLU A 255 -1.72 -26.66 0.45
CA GLU A 255 -1.83 -26.96 -0.97
C GLU A 255 -3.20 -26.66 -1.59
N MET A 256 -3.93 -25.67 -1.05
CA MET A 256 -5.25 -25.27 -1.54
C MET A 256 -5.16 -24.39 -2.79
N ILE A 257 -4.18 -23.49 -2.85
CA ILE A 257 -3.98 -22.58 -3.99
C ILE A 257 -2.52 -22.53 -4.42
N ASP A 258 -2.29 -21.95 -5.59
CA ASP A 258 -1.01 -21.34 -5.95
C ASP A 258 -1.22 -19.94 -6.55
N TYR A 259 -0.19 -19.10 -6.54
CA TYR A 259 -0.22 -17.79 -7.19
C TYR A 259 -0.14 -17.94 -8.71
N TYR A 260 -0.92 -17.12 -9.43
CA TYR A 260 -0.81 -17.01 -10.88
C TYR A 260 -0.04 -15.76 -11.30
N SER A 261 0.50 -15.75 -12.52
CA SER A 261 1.24 -14.61 -13.06
C SER A 261 0.38 -13.37 -13.33
N VAL A 262 -0.94 -13.55 -13.46
CA VAL A 262 -1.92 -12.46 -13.55
C VAL A 262 -2.42 -12.10 -12.15
N SER A 263 -2.15 -10.87 -11.72
CA SER A 263 -2.58 -10.36 -10.41
C SER A 263 -4.09 -10.48 -10.21
N GLY A 264 -4.49 -11.09 -9.10
CA GLY A 264 -5.88 -11.34 -8.74
C GLY A 264 -6.47 -12.65 -9.23
N CYS A 265 -5.72 -13.43 -10.00
CA CYS A 265 -6.06 -14.80 -10.36
C CYS A 265 -5.22 -15.78 -9.52
N TYR A 266 -5.77 -16.96 -9.23
CA TYR A 266 -5.16 -17.99 -8.38
C TYR A 266 -5.43 -19.36 -8.96
N ILE A 267 -4.46 -20.26 -8.90
CA ILE A 267 -4.65 -21.65 -9.30
C ILE A 267 -5.37 -22.37 -8.17
N LEU A 268 -6.59 -22.87 -8.42
CA LEU A 268 -7.29 -23.73 -7.47
C LEU A 268 -6.73 -25.16 -7.57
N LYS A 269 -5.83 -25.51 -6.64
CA LYS A 269 -5.26 -26.87 -6.57
C LYS A 269 -6.33 -27.88 -6.14
N PRO A 270 -6.14 -29.19 -6.40
CA PRO A 270 -7.14 -30.22 -6.10
C PRO A 270 -7.68 -30.22 -4.66
N TRP A 271 -6.89 -29.76 -3.68
CA TRP A 271 -7.31 -29.68 -2.27
C TRP A 271 -8.41 -28.64 -2.01
N SER A 272 -8.50 -27.57 -2.81
CA SER A 272 -9.62 -26.62 -2.77
C SER A 272 -10.67 -26.90 -3.83
N TYR A 273 -10.28 -27.34 -5.03
CA TYR A 273 -11.24 -27.61 -6.10
C TYR A 273 -12.19 -28.76 -5.74
N SER A 274 -11.73 -29.80 -5.04
CA SER A 274 -12.61 -30.88 -4.54
C SER A 274 -13.68 -30.40 -3.56
N ILE A 275 -13.41 -29.37 -2.75
CA ILE A 275 -14.43 -28.73 -1.89
C ILE A 275 -15.50 -28.05 -2.75
N TRP A 276 -15.10 -27.41 -3.87
CA TRP A 276 -16.03 -26.83 -4.83
C TRP A 276 -16.86 -27.90 -5.55
N GLU A 277 -16.27 -29.04 -5.90
CA GLU A 277 -16.97 -30.19 -6.50
C GLU A 277 -18.01 -30.81 -5.55
N GLU A 278 -17.71 -30.92 -4.25
CA GLU A 278 -18.68 -31.40 -3.23
C GLU A 278 -19.85 -30.41 -3.06
N ILE A 279 -19.57 -29.09 -2.99
CA ILE A 279 -20.61 -28.05 -2.97
C ILE A 279 -21.46 -28.13 -4.25
N GLN A 280 -20.82 -28.26 -5.41
CA GLN A 280 -21.47 -28.34 -6.71
C GLN A 280 -22.34 -29.59 -6.83
N GLY A 281 -21.85 -30.75 -6.41
CA GLY A 281 -22.59 -32.02 -6.45
C GLY A 281 -23.84 -31.96 -5.59
N TRP A 282 -23.70 -31.50 -4.35
CA TRP A 282 -24.81 -31.36 -3.41
C TRP A 282 -25.85 -30.33 -3.88
N PHE A 283 -25.42 -29.13 -4.24
CA PHE A 283 -26.34 -28.05 -4.62
C PHE A 283 -27.08 -28.37 -5.94
N ASN A 284 -26.40 -29.01 -6.90
CA ASN A 284 -27.05 -29.52 -8.12
C ASN A 284 -28.14 -30.56 -7.86
N ALA A 285 -28.03 -31.38 -6.81
CA ALA A 285 -29.10 -32.33 -6.46
C ALA A 285 -30.33 -31.55 -5.95
N GLN A 286 -30.12 -30.62 -5.01
CA GLN A 286 -31.19 -29.85 -4.38
C GLN A 286 -31.93 -28.93 -5.37
N ILE A 287 -31.24 -28.20 -6.26
CA ILE A 287 -31.95 -27.33 -7.22
C ILE A 287 -32.73 -28.13 -8.28
N LYS A 288 -32.32 -29.37 -8.59
CA LYS A 288 -33.10 -30.26 -9.49
C LYS A 288 -34.40 -30.73 -8.87
N GLU A 289 -34.45 -30.91 -7.55
CA GLU A 289 -35.69 -31.19 -6.80
C GLU A 289 -36.68 -30.01 -6.91
N LEU A 290 -36.17 -28.77 -7.03
CA LEU A 290 -36.97 -27.55 -7.28
C LEU A 290 -37.32 -27.31 -8.77
N GLY A 291 -37.00 -28.27 -9.65
CA GLY A 291 -37.25 -28.21 -11.09
C GLY A 291 -36.26 -27.35 -11.90
N VAL A 292 -35.16 -26.89 -11.29
CA VAL A 292 -34.15 -26.07 -11.99
C VAL A 292 -33.30 -26.92 -12.92
N GLN A 293 -33.09 -26.43 -14.15
CA GLN A 293 -32.31 -27.11 -15.17
C GLN A 293 -30.94 -26.44 -15.37
N ASN A 294 -29.87 -27.23 -15.44
CA ASN A 294 -28.56 -26.71 -15.79
C ASN A 294 -28.47 -26.40 -17.29
N SER A 295 -27.89 -25.26 -17.59
CA SER A 295 -27.63 -24.71 -18.93
C SER A 295 -26.22 -24.11 -18.95
N TYR A 296 -25.79 -23.60 -20.11
CA TYR A 296 -24.54 -22.84 -20.20
C TYR A 296 -24.66 -21.78 -21.30
N PHE A 297 -24.56 -20.51 -20.89
CA PHE A 297 -24.48 -19.38 -21.82
C PHE A 297 -23.02 -19.00 -22.09
N PRO A 298 -22.71 -18.42 -23.27
CA PRO A 298 -21.36 -17.97 -23.61
C PRO A 298 -20.78 -17.00 -22.58
N MET A 299 -19.46 -17.02 -22.45
CA MET A 299 -18.70 -16.06 -21.62
C MET A 299 -18.67 -14.65 -22.23
N PHE A 300 -18.89 -14.55 -23.54
CA PHE A 300 -18.78 -13.32 -24.31
C PHE A 300 -20.13 -12.61 -24.47
N VAL A 301 -20.14 -11.29 -24.27
CA VAL A 301 -21.29 -10.40 -24.47
C VAL A 301 -20.88 -9.23 -25.36
N SER A 302 -21.71 -8.86 -26.34
CA SER A 302 -21.41 -7.71 -27.21
C SER A 302 -21.57 -6.39 -26.45
N GLN A 303 -20.75 -5.39 -26.79
CA GLN A 303 -20.86 -4.04 -26.23
C GLN A 303 -22.32 -3.50 -26.30
N SER A 304 -22.94 -3.65 -27.46
CA SER A 304 -24.32 -3.21 -27.76
C SER A 304 -25.43 -3.89 -26.95
N VAL A 305 -25.14 -5.01 -26.28
CA VAL A 305 -26.09 -5.70 -25.38
C VAL A 305 -25.82 -5.29 -23.93
N LEU A 306 -24.54 -5.12 -23.54
CA LEU A 306 -24.16 -4.63 -22.22
C LEU A 306 -24.59 -3.17 -21.99
N GLU A 307 -24.47 -2.32 -23.03
CA GLU A 307 -24.85 -0.90 -22.96
C GLU A 307 -26.37 -0.67 -22.82
N ARG A 308 -27.23 -1.65 -23.10
CA ARG A 308 -28.67 -1.54 -22.84
C ARG A 308 -29.02 -1.50 -21.36
N GLU A 309 -28.15 -2.04 -20.53
CA GLU A 309 -28.30 -2.05 -19.07
C GLU A 309 -27.41 -0.97 -18.42
N LYS A 310 -26.89 -0.01 -19.19
CA LYS A 310 -25.96 1.01 -18.71
C LYS A 310 -26.42 1.72 -17.43
N ASP A 311 -27.69 2.12 -17.35
CA ASP A 311 -28.27 2.82 -16.19
C ASP A 311 -28.33 1.95 -14.91
N HIS A 312 -28.21 0.62 -15.03
CA HIS A 312 -28.04 -0.32 -13.91
C HIS A 312 -26.59 -0.83 -13.76
N ILE A 313 -25.75 -0.67 -14.79
CA ILE A 313 -24.35 -1.11 -14.87
C ILE A 313 -23.33 0.01 -14.59
N GLU A 314 -23.75 1.27 -14.35
CA GLU A 314 -22.83 2.40 -14.08
C GLU A 314 -21.78 2.10 -12.98
N GLY A 315 -22.12 1.28 -11.98
CA GLY A 315 -21.17 0.82 -10.95
C GLY A 315 -20.16 -0.24 -11.40
N PHE A 316 -20.49 -1.07 -12.39
CA PHE A 316 -19.64 -2.15 -12.91
C PHE A 316 -18.81 -1.76 -14.13
N SER A 317 -19.14 -0.65 -14.81
CA SER A 317 -18.46 -0.18 -16.02
C SER A 317 -16.92 -0.24 -15.99
N PRO A 318 -16.21 0.16 -14.91
CA PRO A 318 -14.74 0.07 -14.89
C PRO A 318 -14.22 -1.37 -14.66
N GLU A 319 -15.04 -2.28 -14.12
CA GLU A 319 -14.66 -3.67 -13.81
C GLU A 319 -14.84 -4.63 -15.01
N VAL A 320 -15.41 -4.16 -16.13
CA VAL A 320 -15.62 -5.00 -17.33
C VAL A 320 -14.31 -5.24 -18.07
N ALA A 321 -13.95 -6.51 -18.26
CA ALA A 321 -12.82 -6.90 -19.10
C ALA A 321 -13.25 -7.02 -20.58
N TRP A 322 -12.49 -6.41 -21.49
CA TRP A 322 -12.82 -6.34 -22.92
C TRP A 322 -11.82 -7.10 -23.79
N VAL A 323 -12.36 -7.88 -24.73
CA VAL A 323 -11.64 -8.46 -25.86
C VAL A 323 -11.80 -7.53 -27.06
N THR A 324 -10.71 -6.90 -27.47
CA THR A 324 -10.66 -5.94 -28.59
C THR A 324 -9.87 -6.45 -29.79
N ARG A 325 -9.18 -7.60 -29.67
CA ARG A 325 -8.31 -8.16 -30.71
C ARG A 325 -8.45 -9.67 -30.82
N ALA A 326 -8.38 -10.18 -32.05
CA ALA A 326 -8.27 -11.59 -32.37
C ALA A 326 -6.94 -11.85 -33.07
N GLY A 327 -5.99 -12.49 -32.36
CA GLY A 327 -4.61 -12.55 -32.79
C GLY A 327 -4.00 -11.15 -32.90
N ASN A 328 -3.59 -10.74 -34.10
CA ASN A 328 -3.06 -9.40 -34.35
C ASN A 328 -4.10 -8.40 -34.88
N SER A 329 -5.27 -8.86 -35.32
CA SER A 329 -6.33 -7.99 -35.88
C SER A 329 -7.18 -7.40 -34.76
N GLU A 330 -7.57 -6.13 -34.90
CA GLU A 330 -8.61 -5.53 -34.06
C GLU A 330 -10.00 -6.05 -34.47
N LEU A 331 -10.91 -6.15 -33.51
CA LEU A 331 -12.32 -6.47 -33.74
C LEU A 331 -13.07 -5.19 -34.07
N GLU A 332 -13.98 -5.25 -35.04
CA GLU A 332 -14.84 -4.12 -35.40
C GLU A 332 -15.73 -3.68 -34.23
N ASP A 333 -16.33 -4.65 -33.54
CA ASP A 333 -17.08 -4.47 -32.30
C ASP A 333 -16.33 -5.13 -31.12
N PRO A 334 -15.97 -4.38 -30.06
CA PRO A 334 -15.45 -4.94 -28.82
C PRO A 334 -16.44 -5.90 -28.14
N ILE A 335 -15.89 -6.96 -27.57
CA ILE A 335 -16.66 -8.01 -26.89
C ILE A 335 -16.24 -8.04 -25.42
N ALA A 336 -17.18 -7.86 -24.50
CA ALA A 336 -16.91 -7.97 -23.07
C ALA A 336 -16.90 -9.44 -22.62
N ILE A 337 -16.08 -9.73 -21.62
CA ILE A 337 -16.15 -10.95 -20.81
C ILE A 337 -17.21 -10.70 -19.73
N ARG A 338 -18.14 -11.63 -19.53
CA ARG A 338 -19.27 -11.45 -18.60
C ARG A 338 -18.81 -11.09 -17.17
N PRO A 339 -19.31 -9.98 -16.60
CA PRO A 339 -19.27 -9.75 -15.16
C PRO A 339 -20.44 -10.44 -14.44
N THR A 340 -21.53 -10.74 -15.17
CA THR A 340 -22.77 -11.41 -14.77
C THR A 340 -23.56 -11.79 -16.04
N SER A 341 -24.54 -12.70 -15.97
CA SER A 341 -25.22 -13.23 -17.18
C SER A 341 -26.63 -12.67 -17.48
N GLU A 342 -27.18 -11.73 -16.71
CA GLU A 342 -28.48 -11.08 -16.99
C GLU A 342 -28.59 -10.62 -18.47
N THR A 343 -27.65 -9.79 -18.91
CA THR A 343 -27.56 -9.29 -20.30
C THR A 343 -27.36 -10.40 -21.34
N VAL A 344 -26.75 -11.53 -20.96
CA VAL A 344 -26.49 -12.67 -21.85
C VAL A 344 -27.72 -13.56 -21.99
N MET A 345 -28.52 -13.71 -20.92
CA MET A 345 -29.63 -14.66 -20.84
C MET A 345 -30.97 -14.04 -21.23
N TYR A 346 -31.27 -12.84 -20.77
CA TYR A 346 -32.61 -12.25 -20.88
C TYR A 346 -33.09 -11.93 -22.31
N PRO A 347 -32.23 -11.59 -23.30
CA PRO A 347 -32.63 -11.55 -24.71
C PRO A 347 -33.18 -12.89 -25.23
N TYR A 348 -32.69 -14.01 -24.70
CA TYR A 348 -33.15 -15.36 -25.07
C TYR A 348 -34.38 -15.78 -24.27
N TYR A 349 -34.54 -15.31 -23.03
CA TYR A 349 -35.79 -15.49 -22.28
C TYR A 349 -36.96 -14.84 -23.01
N ALA A 350 -36.79 -13.61 -23.53
CA ALA A 350 -37.78 -12.94 -24.40
C ALA A 350 -38.07 -13.69 -25.71
N LYS A 351 -37.18 -14.61 -26.12
CA LYS A 351 -37.34 -15.44 -27.31
C LYS A 351 -38.02 -16.79 -27.03
N TRP A 352 -37.77 -17.37 -25.85
CA TRP A 352 -38.26 -18.68 -25.45
C TRP A 352 -39.62 -18.61 -24.76
N ILE A 353 -39.84 -17.61 -23.91
CA ILE A 353 -41.13 -17.38 -23.24
C ILE A 353 -42.08 -16.72 -24.24
N ARG A 354 -43.17 -17.41 -24.58
CA ARG A 354 -44.22 -16.97 -25.53
C ARG A 354 -45.62 -17.04 -24.95
N SER A 355 -45.85 -17.93 -23.99
CA SER A 355 -47.11 -18.15 -23.30
C SER A 355 -46.86 -18.36 -21.81
N HIS A 356 -47.89 -18.18 -20.98
CA HIS A 356 -47.84 -18.56 -19.56
C HIS A 356 -47.50 -20.04 -19.36
N ARG A 357 -47.69 -20.89 -20.38
CA ARG A 357 -47.33 -22.31 -20.38
C ARG A 357 -45.82 -22.59 -20.42
N ASP A 358 -45.03 -21.60 -20.81
CA ASP A 358 -43.56 -21.69 -20.81
C ASP A 358 -42.97 -21.31 -19.44
N LEU A 359 -43.83 -21.02 -18.45
CA LEU A 359 -43.47 -20.61 -17.09
C LEU A 359 -43.87 -21.71 -16.08
N PRO A 360 -43.10 -21.89 -14.98
CA PRO A 360 -41.87 -21.17 -14.67
C PRO A 360 -40.67 -21.68 -15.48
N LEU A 361 -39.91 -20.77 -16.09
CA LEU A 361 -38.62 -21.09 -16.69
C LEU A 361 -37.55 -20.99 -15.60
N LYS A 362 -36.83 -22.08 -15.33
CA LYS A 362 -35.83 -22.14 -14.25
C LYS A 362 -34.49 -22.67 -14.75
N LEU A 363 -33.50 -21.78 -14.92
CA LEU A 363 -32.18 -22.17 -15.42
C LEU A 363 -31.07 -21.83 -14.42
N ASN A 364 -30.06 -22.68 -14.40
CA ASN A 364 -28.83 -22.50 -13.63
C ASN A 364 -27.61 -22.72 -14.54
N GLN A 365 -26.49 -22.10 -14.23
CA GLN A 365 -25.19 -22.42 -14.83
C GLN A 365 -24.06 -22.39 -13.80
N TRP A 366 -22.99 -23.12 -14.09
CA TRP A 366 -21.74 -23.11 -13.32
C TRP A 366 -20.62 -22.63 -14.25
N ASN A 367 -19.86 -21.62 -13.81
CA ASN A 367 -18.92 -20.94 -14.68
C ASN A 367 -17.88 -20.11 -13.92
N SER A 368 -16.84 -19.68 -14.63
CA SER A 368 -16.07 -18.51 -14.22
C SER A 368 -16.74 -17.20 -14.64
N VAL A 369 -16.42 -16.15 -13.87
CA VAL A 369 -16.75 -14.75 -14.10
C VAL A 369 -15.48 -13.93 -13.95
N VAL A 370 -15.35 -12.88 -14.75
CA VAL A 370 -14.24 -11.92 -14.64
C VAL A 370 -14.79 -10.55 -14.23
N ARG A 371 -14.25 -10.01 -13.14
CA ARG A 371 -14.45 -8.62 -12.71
C ARG A 371 -13.07 -8.03 -12.43
N TRP A 372 -12.76 -6.90 -13.03
CA TRP A 372 -11.42 -6.31 -12.97
C TRP A 372 -11.23 -5.48 -11.69
N GLU A 373 -11.27 -6.17 -10.57
CA GLU A 373 -11.20 -5.61 -9.23
C GLU A 373 -9.97 -4.70 -9.06
N PHE A 374 -10.21 -3.41 -8.81
CA PHE A 374 -9.16 -2.38 -8.68
C PHE A 374 -8.46 -2.37 -7.32
N LYS A 375 -9.11 -2.94 -6.30
CA LYS A 375 -8.56 -3.04 -4.95
C LYS A 375 -8.02 -4.43 -4.70
N ASN A 376 -7.23 -4.57 -3.64
CA ASN A 376 -6.35 -5.71 -3.48
C ASN A 376 -7.09 -7.06 -3.47
N PRO A 377 -6.68 -8.00 -4.33
CA PRO A 377 -7.30 -9.32 -4.36
C PRO A 377 -6.96 -10.10 -3.09
N GLN A 378 -7.88 -10.97 -2.71
CA GLN A 378 -7.79 -11.87 -1.55
C GLN A 378 -8.28 -13.24 -2.00
N PRO A 379 -7.46 -14.31 -1.90
CA PRO A 379 -7.82 -15.64 -2.37
C PRO A 379 -9.20 -16.08 -1.89
N PHE A 380 -10.01 -16.63 -2.79
CA PHE A 380 -11.44 -16.96 -2.63
C PHE A 380 -12.39 -15.78 -2.36
N LEU A 381 -12.00 -14.77 -1.58
CA LEU A 381 -12.93 -13.74 -1.07
C LEU A 381 -13.23 -12.64 -2.10
N ARG A 382 -12.19 -12.17 -2.79
CA ARG A 382 -12.22 -11.19 -3.89
C ARG A 382 -11.10 -11.52 -4.86
N THR A 383 -11.41 -12.23 -5.93
CA THR A 383 -10.46 -12.60 -6.99
C THR A 383 -11.00 -12.05 -8.31
N ARG A 384 -10.12 -11.72 -9.26
CA ARG A 384 -10.53 -11.11 -10.53
C ARG A 384 -11.22 -12.11 -11.45
N GLU A 385 -10.74 -13.34 -11.44
CA GLU A 385 -11.50 -14.50 -11.91
C GLU A 385 -11.94 -15.30 -10.69
N PHE A 386 -13.23 -15.65 -10.64
CA PHE A 386 -13.77 -16.59 -9.64
C PHE A 386 -14.73 -17.57 -10.29
N LEU A 387 -14.84 -18.77 -9.71
CA LEU A 387 -15.88 -19.73 -10.06
C LEU A 387 -17.12 -19.43 -9.22
N TRP A 388 -18.27 -19.51 -9.86
CA TRP A 388 -19.56 -19.40 -9.19
C TRP A 388 -20.62 -20.27 -9.86
N GLN A 389 -21.77 -20.27 -9.20
CA GLN A 389 -23.05 -20.69 -9.71
C GLN A 389 -23.90 -19.42 -9.84
N GLU A 390 -24.59 -19.26 -10.98
CA GLU A 390 -25.64 -18.25 -11.15
C GLU A 390 -26.91 -18.90 -11.70
N GLY A 391 -28.04 -18.61 -11.05
CA GLY A 391 -29.36 -19.12 -11.38
C GLY A 391 -30.28 -17.98 -11.71
N HIS A 392 -31.06 -18.13 -12.77
CA HIS A 392 -32.00 -17.13 -13.27
C HIS A 392 -33.32 -17.82 -13.59
N THR A 393 -34.41 -17.19 -13.19
CA THR A 393 -35.75 -17.78 -13.36
C THR A 393 -36.77 -16.72 -13.76
N ALA A 394 -37.88 -17.17 -14.35
CA ALA A 394 -39.02 -16.36 -14.72
C ALA A 394 -40.32 -17.09 -14.37
N HIS A 395 -41.22 -16.38 -13.69
CA HIS A 395 -42.49 -16.87 -13.13
C HIS A 395 -43.65 -16.03 -13.62
N LEU A 396 -44.87 -16.58 -13.56
CA LEU A 396 -46.08 -15.85 -13.92
C LEU A 396 -46.46 -14.82 -12.84
N THR A 397 -46.29 -15.18 -11.58
CA THR A 397 -46.72 -14.36 -10.43
C THR A 397 -45.58 -14.01 -9.48
N LYS A 398 -45.78 -12.91 -8.73
CA LYS A 398 -44.86 -12.51 -7.65
C LYS A 398 -44.75 -13.57 -6.55
N ALA A 399 -45.85 -14.28 -6.23
CA ALA A 399 -45.87 -15.24 -5.13
C ALA A 399 -44.99 -16.47 -5.40
N GLU A 400 -44.98 -16.96 -6.65
CA GLU A 400 -44.09 -18.04 -7.09
C GLU A 400 -42.62 -17.59 -7.03
N ALA A 401 -42.33 -16.39 -7.55
CA ALA A 401 -41.00 -15.79 -7.51
C ALA A 401 -40.49 -15.59 -6.06
N ASP A 402 -41.33 -15.02 -5.18
CA ASP A 402 -41.01 -14.81 -3.76
C ASP A 402 -40.72 -16.12 -3.03
N THR A 403 -41.46 -17.19 -3.34
CA THR A 403 -41.28 -18.52 -2.73
C THR A 403 -39.91 -19.08 -3.09
N GLU A 404 -39.56 -19.10 -4.37
CA GLU A 404 -38.27 -19.61 -4.84
C GLU A 404 -37.08 -18.81 -4.30
N VAL A 405 -37.21 -17.48 -4.14
CA VAL A 405 -36.17 -16.66 -3.50
C VAL A 405 -35.85 -17.18 -2.09
N ARG A 406 -36.86 -17.64 -1.34
CA ARG A 406 -36.67 -18.24 -0.01
C ARG A 406 -36.10 -19.65 -0.08
N ASP A 407 -36.61 -20.50 -0.99
CA ASP A 407 -36.13 -21.87 -1.14
C ASP A 407 -34.63 -21.90 -1.46
N ILE A 408 -34.18 -21.07 -2.41
CA ILE A 408 -32.75 -20.96 -2.77
C ILE A 408 -31.92 -20.38 -1.61
N LEU A 409 -32.44 -19.38 -0.89
CA LEU A 409 -31.73 -18.81 0.26
C LEU A 409 -31.53 -19.84 1.37
N GLU A 410 -32.53 -20.70 1.60
CA GLU A 410 -32.45 -21.82 2.54
C GLU A 410 -31.45 -22.89 2.07
N LEU A 411 -31.39 -23.19 0.76
CA LEU A 411 -30.32 -24.04 0.21
C LEU A 411 -28.93 -23.42 0.43
N TYR A 412 -28.76 -22.10 0.30
CA TYR A 412 -27.50 -21.43 0.62
C TYR A 412 -27.17 -21.47 2.11
N ARG A 413 -28.15 -21.26 3.01
CA ARG A 413 -27.94 -21.47 4.45
C ARG A 413 -27.42 -22.88 4.70
N ARG A 414 -28.03 -23.89 4.09
CA ARG A 414 -27.63 -25.29 4.21
C ARG A 414 -26.26 -25.62 3.59
N VAL A 415 -25.84 -24.98 2.50
CA VAL A 415 -24.44 -25.10 2.02
C VAL A 415 -23.47 -24.66 3.11
N TYR A 416 -23.69 -23.51 3.74
CA TYR A 416 -22.80 -23.01 4.78
C TYR A 416 -22.89 -23.84 6.08
N GLU A 417 -24.09 -24.14 6.56
CA GLU A 417 -24.29 -24.82 7.85
C GLU A 417 -24.15 -26.35 7.74
N ASP A 418 -24.86 -27.00 6.82
CA ASP A 418 -24.87 -28.46 6.71
C ASP A 418 -23.55 -28.99 6.11
N LEU A 419 -22.97 -28.35 5.09
CA LEU A 419 -21.72 -28.83 4.47
C LEU A 419 -20.47 -28.21 5.11
N LEU A 420 -20.43 -26.88 5.22
CA LEU A 420 -19.22 -26.15 5.64
C LEU A 420 -19.12 -25.93 7.16
N ALA A 421 -20.13 -26.32 7.94
CA ALA A 421 -20.20 -26.07 9.39
C ALA A 421 -20.02 -24.59 9.79
N VAL A 422 -20.37 -23.66 8.90
CA VAL A 422 -20.29 -22.20 9.09
C VAL A 422 -21.69 -21.64 9.37
N PRO A 423 -21.94 -21.01 10.53
CA PRO A 423 -23.21 -20.35 10.82
C PRO A 423 -23.40 -19.10 9.97
N VAL A 424 -24.63 -18.85 9.51
CA VAL A 424 -25.00 -17.63 8.79
C VAL A 424 -26.34 -17.07 9.26
N ILE A 425 -26.57 -15.77 9.11
CA ILE A 425 -27.85 -15.14 9.46
C ILE A 425 -28.61 -14.77 8.17
N PRO A 426 -29.76 -15.40 7.88
CA PRO A 426 -30.56 -15.06 6.71
C PRO A 426 -31.37 -13.78 6.96
N GLY A 427 -31.39 -12.88 5.99
CA GLY A 427 -32.11 -11.61 6.05
C GLY A 427 -32.30 -10.92 4.69
N VAL A 428 -32.81 -9.69 4.72
CA VAL A 428 -32.95 -8.80 3.55
C VAL A 428 -31.87 -7.72 3.60
N LYS A 429 -31.29 -7.32 2.46
CA LYS A 429 -30.45 -6.11 2.38
C LYS A 429 -31.29 -4.85 2.59
N SER A 430 -30.66 -3.75 2.98
CA SER A 430 -31.30 -2.43 2.94
C SER A 430 -31.57 -2.01 1.49
N GLU A 431 -32.35 -0.93 1.31
CA GLU A 431 -32.53 -0.32 -0.02
C GLU A 431 -31.22 0.18 -0.64
N LYS A 432 -30.19 0.47 0.18
CA LYS A 432 -28.87 0.92 -0.28
C LYS A 432 -27.96 -0.23 -0.73
N GLU A 433 -27.95 -1.33 0.03
CA GLU A 433 -27.04 -2.47 -0.17
C GLU A 433 -27.72 -3.64 -0.93
N LYS A 434 -28.95 -3.46 -1.43
CA LYS A 434 -29.57 -4.42 -2.37
C LYS A 434 -28.98 -4.29 -3.76
N PHE A 435 -29.14 -5.32 -4.58
CA PHE A 435 -28.82 -5.23 -6.00
C PHE A 435 -29.69 -4.18 -6.69
N ALA A 436 -29.09 -3.23 -7.42
CA ALA A 436 -29.76 -2.09 -8.02
C ALA A 436 -30.83 -2.46 -9.07
N GLY A 437 -30.64 -3.58 -9.80
CA GLY A 437 -31.66 -4.14 -10.69
C GLY A 437 -32.77 -4.91 -9.96
N GLY A 438 -32.62 -5.15 -8.65
CA GLY A 438 -33.54 -5.95 -7.84
C GLY A 438 -34.70 -5.16 -7.24
N LEU A 439 -35.88 -5.79 -7.14
CA LEU A 439 -36.97 -5.30 -6.30
C LEU A 439 -36.56 -5.37 -4.82
N TYR A 440 -36.09 -6.54 -4.38
CA TYR A 440 -35.46 -6.74 -3.07
C TYR A 440 -34.37 -7.82 -3.17
N THR A 441 -33.40 -7.77 -2.25
CA THR A 441 -32.30 -8.75 -2.17
C THR A 441 -32.32 -9.45 -0.82
N THR A 442 -32.32 -10.77 -0.83
CA THR A 442 -32.10 -11.59 0.37
C THR A 442 -30.67 -12.13 0.39
N THR A 443 -30.15 -12.37 1.58
CA THR A 443 -28.77 -12.77 1.77
C THR A 443 -28.59 -13.62 3.04
N VAL A 444 -27.53 -14.42 3.05
CA VAL A 444 -27.00 -15.09 4.24
C VAL A 444 -25.70 -14.41 4.65
N GLU A 445 -25.69 -13.81 5.85
CA GLU A 445 -24.56 -13.05 6.38
C GLU A 445 -23.72 -13.91 7.33
N GLY A 446 -22.49 -14.22 6.90
CA GLY A 446 -21.47 -14.85 7.73
C GLY A 446 -20.63 -13.82 8.50
N PHE A 447 -19.79 -14.30 9.40
CA PHE A 447 -18.96 -13.45 10.24
C PHE A 447 -17.61 -14.12 10.56
N VAL A 448 -16.55 -13.30 10.67
CA VAL A 448 -15.19 -13.75 10.96
C VAL A 448 -14.75 -13.19 12.33
N PRO A 449 -14.83 -13.97 13.43
CA PRO A 449 -14.56 -13.48 14.78
C PRO A 449 -13.17 -12.89 14.98
N THR A 450 -12.13 -13.42 14.30
CA THR A 450 -10.76 -12.95 14.46
C THR A 450 -10.55 -11.52 13.95
N SER A 451 -11.20 -11.16 12.85
CA SER A 451 -11.13 -9.81 12.25
C SER A 451 -12.26 -8.89 12.73
N GLY A 452 -13.32 -9.44 13.34
CA GLY A 452 -14.50 -8.67 13.74
C GLY A 452 -15.38 -8.24 12.57
N ARG A 453 -15.29 -8.92 11.42
CA ARG A 453 -15.92 -8.46 10.18
C ARG A 453 -17.05 -9.36 9.67
N GLY A 454 -18.15 -8.74 9.25
CA GLY A 454 -19.24 -9.38 8.53
C GLY A 454 -18.85 -9.71 7.08
N ILE A 455 -19.44 -10.76 6.50
CA ILE A 455 -19.19 -11.18 5.13
C ILE A 455 -20.44 -11.79 4.47
N GLN A 456 -20.87 -11.17 3.38
CA GLN A 456 -21.95 -11.67 2.53
C GLN A 456 -21.55 -13.01 1.90
N ALA A 457 -22.24 -14.07 2.30
CA ALA A 457 -21.91 -15.46 1.97
C ALA A 457 -22.57 -15.92 0.66
N ALA A 458 -23.82 -15.52 0.41
CA ALA A 458 -24.56 -15.72 -0.84
C ALA A 458 -25.73 -14.73 -0.95
N THR A 459 -26.33 -14.60 -2.14
CA THR A 459 -27.51 -13.75 -2.36
C THR A 459 -28.56 -14.41 -3.25
N SER A 460 -29.83 -14.12 -2.93
CA SER A 460 -31.00 -14.51 -3.71
C SER A 460 -31.90 -13.28 -3.88
N HIS A 461 -32.04 -12.84 -5.13
CA HIS A 461 -32.66 -11.58 -5.53
C HIS A 461 -34.04 -11.83 -6.15
N CYS A 462 -35.07 -11.12 -5.68
CA CYS A 462 -36.25 -10.92 -6.49
C CYS A 462 -36.00 -9.72 -7.39
N LEU A 463 -35.96 -9.93 -8.70
CA LEU A 463 -35.77 -8.87 -9.70
C LEU A 463 -37.08 -8.15 -10.03
N GLY A 464 -38.20 -8.65 -9.51
CA GLY A 464 -39.53 -8.14 -9.81
C GLY A 464 -39.80 -8.23 -11.31
N GLN A 465 -40.26 -7.13 -11.89
CA GLN A 465 -40.46 -6.98 -13.32
C GLN A 465 -39.42 -6.07 -13.98
N ASN A 466 -38.37 -5.63 -13.27
CA ASN A 466 -37.44 -4.60 -13.73
C ASN A 466 -36.79 -4.96 -15.08
N PHE A 467 -36.26 -6.18 -15.19
CA PHE A 467 -35.63 -6.70 -16.41
C PHE A 467 -36.64 -7.13 -17.49
N SER A 468 -37.83 -7.58 -17.08
CA SER A 468 -38.88 -8.04 -18.01
C SER A 468 -39.55 -6.88 -18.77
N ARG A 469 -39.48 -5.65 -18.26
CA ARG A 469 -40.11 -4.47 -18.84
C ARG A 469 -39.60 -4.12 -20.25
N PRO A 470 -40.39 -3.36 -21.06
CA PRO A 470 -40.04 -3.01 -22.45
C PRO A 470 -38.72 -2.27 -22.61
N GLU A 471 -38.38 -1.45 -21.62
CA GLU A 471 -37.17 -0.62 -21.61
C GLU A 471 -35.89 -1.46 -21.53
N MET A 472 -36.00 -2.71 -21.02
CA MET A 472 -34.89 -3.64 -20.80
C MET A 472 -34.91 -4.79 -21.81
N PHE A 473 -35.70 -5.85 -21.56
CA PHE A 473 -35.74 -7.06 -22.39
C PHE A 473 -37.12 -7.46 -22.92
N ASN A 474 -38.20 -6.76 -22.53
CA ASN A 474 -39.57 -6.97 -23.02
C ASN A 474 -40.05 -8.43 -22.97
N ILE A 475 -39.89 -9.08 -21.80
CA ILE A 475 -40.31 -10.46 -21.54
C ILE A 475 -41.72 -10.46 -20.97
N PHE A 476 -42.69 -10.93 -21.74
CA PHE A 476 -44.11 -10.93 -21.35
C PHE A 476 -44.85 -12.16 -21.88
N VAL A 477 -46.01 -12.42 -21.29
CA VAL A 477 -46.97 -13.46 -21.70
C VAL A 477 -48.39 -12.88 -21.69
N GLU A 478 -49.34 -13.61 -22.29
CA GLU A 478 -50.77 -13.37 -22.09
C GLU A 478 -51.22 -14.05 -20.79
N ASP A 479 -51.86 -13.28 -19.91
CA ASP A 479 -52.39 -13.77 -18.63
C ASP A 479 -53.50 -14.81 -18.89
N PRO A 480 -53.48 -15.99 -18.24
CA PRO A 480 -54.46 -17.04 -18.48
C PRO A 480 -55.90 -16.69 -18.05
N ASN A 481 -56.09 -15.65 -17.22
CA ASN A 481 -57.40 -15.32 -16.65
C ASN A 481 -58.17 -14.28 -17.48
N ASP A 482 -57.48 -13.26 -18.01
CA ASP A 482 -58.10 -12.13 -18.73
C ASP A 482 -57.49 -11.86 -20.12
N GLY A 483 -56.45 -12.60 -20.53
CA GLY A 483 -55.77 -12.41 -21.81
C GLY A 483 -54.95 -11.12 -21.91
N SER A 484 -54.77 -10.38 -20.81
CA SER A 484 -54.00 -9.14 -20.80
C SER A 484 -52.49 -9.41 -20.88
N LYS A 485 -51.73 -8.38 -21.29
CA LYS A 485 -50.27 -8.46 -21.39
C LYS A 485 -49.64 -8.39 -20.00
N SER A 486 -49.10 -9.49 -19.50
CA SER A 486 -48.44 -9.60 -18.20
C SER A 486 -46.93 -9.77 -18.35
N TYR A 487 -46.15 -8.98 -17.62
CA TYR A 487 -44.69 -9.07 -17.60
C TYR A 487 -44.22 -10.08 -16.54
N VAL A 488 -43.26 -10.93 -16.90
CA VAL A 488 -42.84 -12.04 -16.04
C VAL A 488 -42.10 -11.55 -14.78
N TRP A 489 -42.26 -12.28 -13.68
CA TRP A 489 -41.55 -12.02 -12.43
C TRP A 489 -40.25 -12.80 -12.42
N GLN A 490 -39.11 -12.12 -12.30
CA GLN A 490 -37.79 -12.75 -12.41
C GLN A 490 -37.06 -12.82 -11.06
N ASN A 491 -36.22 -13.85 -10.91
CA ASN A 491 -35.23 -13.94 -9.84
C ASN A 491 -33.84 -14.13 -10.44
N SER A 492 -32.81 -13.71 -9.70
CA SER A 492 -31.44 -14.24 -9.88
C SER A 492 -30.81 -14.56 -8.53
N TRP A 493 -29.90 -15.53 -8.49
CA TRP A 493 -29.29 -16.02 -7.25
C TRP A 493 -27.90 -16.60 -7.52
N GLY A 494 -26.94 -16.32 -6.62
CA GLY A 494 -25.54 -16.71 -6.82
C GLY A 494 -24.76 -17.08 -5.56
N LEU A 495 -23.87 -18.05 -5.73
CA LEU A 495 -22.90 -18.56 -4.75
C LEU A 495 -21.55 -18.76 -5.44
N SER A 496 -20.46 -18.27 -4.84
CA SER A 496 -19.10 -18.39 -5.39
C SER A 496 -18.15 -19.14 -4.47
N THR A 497 -16.93 -19.41 -4.97
CA THR A 497 -15.84 -20.02 -4.20
C THR A 497 -15.42 -19.23 -2.95
N ARG A 498 -15.96 -18.02 -2.73
CA ARG A 498 -15.92 -17.30 -1.44
C ARG A 498 -16.29 -18.20 -0.26
N ALA A 499 -17.23 -19.13 -0.44
CA ALA A 499 -17.65 -20.07 0.58
C ALA A 499 -16.47 -20.86 1.19
N ILE A 500 -15.51 -21.27 0.34
CA ILE A 500 -14.29 -21.96 0.76
C ILE A 500 -13.43 -21.02 1.62
N GLY A 501 -13.24 -19.78 1.18
CA GLY A 501 -12.48 -18.78 1.95
C GLY A 501 -13.10 -18.48 3.32
N VAL A 502 -14.43 -18.39 3.41
CA VAL A 502 -15.14 -18.22 4.70
C VAL A 502 -14.91 -19.43 5.61
N MET A 503 -15.09 -20.66 5.11
CA MET A 503 -14.83 -21.89 5.85
C MET A 503 -13.40 -21.92 6.42
N VAL A 504 -12.38 -21.58 5.61
CA VAL A 504 -10.98 -21.50 6.07
C VAL A 504 -10.81 -20.44 7.17
N MET A 505 -11.37 -19.24 7.00
CA MET A 505 -11.27 -18.15 7.98
C MET A 505 -11.95 -18.49 9.31
N VAL A 506 -13.08 -19.20 9.29
CA VAL A 506 -13.81 -19.63 10.49
C VAL A 506 -13.05 -20.74 11.21
N HIS A 507 -12.80 -21.87 10.54
CA HIS A 507 -12.35 -23.11 11.18
C HIS A 507 -10.83 -23.26 11.33
N GLY A 508 -10.03 -22.69 10.43
CA GLY A 508 -8.57 -22.85 10.45
C GLY A 508 -7.93 -22.31 11.74
N ASP A 509 -6.78 -22.87 12.11
CA ASP A 509 -6.08 -22.54 13.35
C ASP A 509 -4.56 -22.33 13.14
N ASN A 510 -3.80 -22.30 14.24
CA ASN A 510 -2.35 -22.08 14.22
C ASN A 510 -1.54 -23.33 13.79
N GLN A 511 -2.15 -24.51 13.62
CA GLN A 511 -1.51 -25.66 12.98
C GLN A 511 -1.77 -25.70 11.46
N GLY A 512 -2.91 -25.16 11.02
CA GLY A 512 -3.23 -25.00 9.61
C GLY A 512 -4.72 -25.04 9.30
N LEU A 513 -5.06 -25.77 8.25
CA LEU A 513 -6.44 -25.97 7.83
C LEU A 513 -7.18 -26.89 8.82
N VAL A 514 -8.48 -26.72 8.95
CA VAL A 514 -9.40 -27.62 9.66
C VAL A 514 -10.62 -27.79 8.75
N LEU A 515 -10.79 -28.97 8.14
CA LEU A 515 -11.89 -29.19 7.19
C LEU A 515 -13.10 -29.82 7.89
N PRO A 516 -14.33 -29.34 7.59
CA PRO A 516 -15.54 -30.06 7.91
C PRO A 516 -15.54 -31.43 7.20
N PRO A 517 -15.82 -32.55 7.90
CA PRO A 517 -15.81 -33.89 7.32
C PRO A 517 -16.59 -34.06 6.02
N ARG A 518 -17.70 -33.35 5.83
CA ARG A 518 -18.56 -33.51 4.64
C ARG A 518 -17.87 -33.03 3.36
N VAL A 519 -17.01 -32.01 3.42
CA VAL A 519 -16.26 -31.49 2.24
C VAL A 519 -14.78 -31.90 2.19
N ALA A 520 -14.25 -32.55 3.23
CA ALA A 520 -12.85 -32.98 3.25
C ALA A 520 -12.57 -34.08 2.22
N SER A 521 -11.71 -33.83 1.23
CA SER A 521 -11.33 -34.77 0.16
C SER A 521 -10.67 -36.05 0.69
N VAL A 522 -9.96 -35.95 1.81
CA VAL A 522 -9.60 -37.08 2.69
C VAL A 522 -10.22 -36.80 4.06
N GLN A 523 -11.17 -37.64 4.46
CA GLN A 523 -11.82 -37.58 5.77
C GLN A 523 -10.98 -38.26 6.86
N VAL A 524 -10.32 -39.36 6.49
CA VAL A 524 -9.59 -40.23 7.42
C VAL A 524 -8.22 -40.58 6.84
N VAL A 525 -7.15 -40.28 7.57
CA VAL A 525 -5.80 -40.74 7.23
C VAL A 525 -5.32 -41.81 8.22
N ILE A 526 -4.78 -42.91 7.70
CA ILE A 526 -4.25 -44.02 8.50
C ILE A 526 -2.73 -43.99 8.43
N VAL A 527 -2.08 -43.87 9.58
CA VAL A 527 -0.62 -43.73 9.70
C VAL A 527 -0.04 -44.89 10.50
N PRO A 528 0.88 -45.69 9.93
CA PRO A 528 1.55 -46.76 10.66
C PRO A 528 2.53 -46.16 11.69
N CYS A 529 2.44 -46.64 12.92
CA CYS A 529 3.15 -46.10 14.08
C CYS A 529 3.99 -47.19 14.78
N GLY A 530 5.01 -46.78 15.54
CA GLY A 530 5.89 -47.72 16.25
C GLY A 530 6.83 -48.55 15.36
N ILE A 531 6.93 -48.24 14.06
CA ILE A 531 7.97 -48.79 13.19
C ILE A 531 9.30 -48.10 13.53
N THR A 532 10.30 -48.90 13.87
CA THR A 532 11.66 -48.43 14.21
C THR A 532 12.70 -49.19 13.38
N ALA A 533 13.96 -48.77 13.45
CA ALA A 533 15.08 -49.52 12.84
C ALA A 533 15.28 -50.95 13.41
N LYS A 534 14.55 -51.33 14.48
CA LYS A 534 14.54 -52.67 15.08
C LYS A 534 13.31 -53.51 14.69
N THR A 535 12.36 -52.93 13.97
CA THR A 535 11.14 -53.62 13.50
C THR A 535 11.50 -54.48 12.29
N THR A 536 11.14 -55.76 12.30
CA THR A 536 11.43 -56.66 11.15
C THR A 536 10.60 -56.28 9.93
N ASP A 537 11.07 -56.62 8.73
CA ASP A 537 10.33 -56.32 7.50
C ASP A 537 8.98 -57.03 7.44
N GLU A 538 8.86 -58.22 8.01
CA GLU A 538 7.59 -58.93 8.20
C GLU A 538 6.62 -58.15 9.10
N GLN A 539 7.09 -57.61 10.24
CA GLN A 539 6.28 -56.78 11.13
C GLN A 539 5.85 -55.48 10.44
N ARG A 540 6.75 -54.85 9.68
CA ARG A 540 6.46 -53.66 8.87
C ARG A 540 5.38 -53.96 7.82
N ALA A 541 5.53 -55.06 7.09
CA ALA A 541 4.59 -55.50 6.07
C ALA A 541 3.19 -55.79 6.67
N ASN A 542 3.13 -56.43 7.84
CA ASN A 542 1.87 -56.69 8.55
C ASN A 542 1.15 -55.39 8.98
N ILE A 543 1.87 -54.43 9.56
CA ILE A 543 1.30 -53.13 9.95
C ILE A 543 0.81 -52.36 8.71
N ASN A 544 1.65 -52.27 7.67
CA ASN A 544 1.31 -51.56 6.43
C ASN A 544 0.11 -52.21 5.72
N GLY A 545 0.09 -53.55 5.62
CA GLY A 545 -1.05 -54.29 5.05
C GLY A 545 -2.33 -54.06 5.84
N LYS A 546 -2.27 -53.98 7.17
CA LYS A 546 -3.45 -53.63 7.98
C LYS A 546 -3.91 -52.19 7.75
N CYS A 547 -3.00 -51.22 7.58
CA CYS A 547 -3.37 -49.86 7.21
C CYS A 547 -4.16 -49.80 5.89
N GLU A 548 -3.74 -50.57 4.89
CA GLU A 548 -4.44 -50.66 3.59
C GLU A 548 -5.79 -51.35 3.71
N GLU A 549 -5.87 -52.44 4.49
CA GLU A 549 -7.12 -53.15 4.78
C GLU A 549 -8.15 -52.23 5.46
N LEU A 550 -7.73 -51.43 6.45
CA LEU A 550 -8.60 -50.46 7.11
C LEU A 550 -9.03 -49.34 6.15
N ALA A 551 -8.11 -48.83 5.31
CA ALA A 551 -8.46 -47.83 4.30
C ALA A 551 -9.48 -48.36 3.28
N ALA A 552 -9.32 -49.61 2.83
CA ALA A 552 -10.26 -50.28 1.93
C ALA A 552 -11.62 -50.54 2.61
N THR A 553 -11.62 -50.90 3.90
CA THR A 553 -12.85 -51.14 4.67
C THR A 553 -13.66 -49.86 4.85
N LEU A 554 -13.02 -48.74 5.20
CA LEU A 554 -13.68 -47.44 5.32
C LEU A 554 -14.22 -46.95 3.95
N LYS A 555 -13.47 -47.14 2.86
CA LYS A 555 -13.93 -46.80 1.50
C LYS A 555 -15.19 -47.55 1.08
N LYS A 556 -15.36 -48.82 1.48
CA LYS A 556 -16.55 -49.62 1.16
C LYS A 556 -17.85 -49.04 1.73
N VAL A 557 -17.77 -48.29 2.83
CA VAL A 557 -18.91 -47.60 3.45
C VAL A 557 -18.99 -46.11 3.06
N GLY A 558 -18.28 -45.70 2.01
CA GLY A 558 -18.32 -44.33 1.46
C GLY A 558 -17.37 -43.33 2.12
N ILE A 559 -16.57 -43.73 3.13
CA ILE A 559 -15.63 -42.82 3.81
C ILE A 559 -14.39 -42.61 2.95
N ARG A 560 -14.03 -41.34 2.72
CA ARG A 560 -12.85 -40.93 1.93
C ARG A 560 -11.55 -41.14 2.74
N ALA A 561 -11.13 -42.39 2.87
CA ALA A 561 -9.97 -42.80 3.65
C ALA A 561 -8.67 -42.96 2.83
N ARG A 562 -7.50 -42.73 3.43
CA ARG A 562 -6.18 -42.93 2.81
C ARG A 562 -5.16 -43.50 3.81
N ALA A 563 -4.40 -44.53 3.41
CA ALA A 563 -3.21 -44.96 4.15
C ALA A 563 -1.98 -44.15 3.72
N ASP A 564 -1.16 -43.69 4.67
CA ASP A 564 0.11 -43.00 4.42
C ASP A 564 1.31 -43.88 4.74
N LEU A 565 1.66 -44.71 3.76
CA LEU A 565 2.78 -45.64 3.83
C LEU A 565 4.11 -45.07 3.33
N ARG A 566 4.23 -43.75 3.10
CA ARG A 566 5.47 -43.12 2.61
C ARG A 566 6.65 -43.49 3.52
N GLU A 567 7.68 -44.12 2.97
CA GLU A 567 8.94 -44.35 3.69
C GLU A 567 9.80 -43.07 3.73
N GLY A 568 10.85 -43.05 4.54
CA GLY A 568 11.72 -41.88 4.72
C GLY A 568 11.16 -40.76 5.61
N TYR A 569 9.86 -40.75 5.89
CA TYR A 569 9.21 -39.79 6.79
C TYR A 569 8.81 -40.42 8.12
N THR A 570 9.08 -39.71 9.22
CA THR A 570 8.68 -40.12 10.57
C THR A 570 7.16 -40.00 10.76
N PRO A 571 6.54 -40.76 11.70
CA PRO A 571 5.12 -40.60 12.02
C PRO A 571 4.77 -39.14 12.38
N GLY A 572 5.58 -38.47 13.20
CA GLY A 572 5.39 -37.06 13.55
C GLY A 572 5.42 -36.09 12.36
N TYR A 573 6.25 -36.34 11.33
CA TYR A 573 6.20 -35.59 10.08
C TYR A 573 4.84 -35.79 9.38
N LYS A 574 4.39 -37.04 9.27
CA LYS A 574 3.11 -37.39 8.62
C LYS A 574 1.93 -36.76 9.36
N PHE A 575 1.94 -36.80 10.70
CA PHE A 575 0.91 -36.18 11.53
C PHE A 575 0.77 -34.70 11.17
N ASN A 576 1.88 -33.95 11.14
CA ASN A 576 1.88 -32.52 10.86
C ASN A 576 1.50 -32.18 9.40
N ASP A 577 1.93 -32.97 8.40
CA ASP A 577 1.53 -32.81 6.97
C ASP A 577 0.00 -32.94 6.81
N TRP A 578 -0.61 -33.95 7.44
CA TRP A 578 -2.07 -34.15 7.37
C TRP A 578 -2.88 -33.21 8.29
N GLU A 579 -2.34 -32.82 9.44
CA GLU A 579 -2.94 -31.81 10.32
C GLU A 579 -2.95 -30.43 9.64
N GLN A 580 -1.84 -30.03 9.02
CA GLN A 580 -1.76 -28.79 8.25
C GLN A 580 -2.76 -28.77 7.08
N LYS A 581 -2.93 -29.91 6.41
CA LYS A 581 -3.93 -30.12 5.34
C LYS A 581 -5.36 -30.29 5.85
N GLY A 582 -5.57 -30.29 7.16
CA GLY A 582 -6.88 -30.26 7.79
C GLY A 582 -7.70 -31.55 7.64
N VAL A 583 -7.04 -32.70 7.47
CA VAL A 583 -7.75 -34.00 7.47
C VAL A 583 -8.48 -34.18 8.81
N PRO A 584 -9.81 -34.36 8.83
CA PRO A 584 -10.60 -34.34 10.07
C PRO A 584 -10.20 -35.37 11.13
N LEU A 585 -9.82 -36.58 10.69
CA LEU A 585 -9.51 -37.70 11.56
C LEU A 585 -8.23 -38.42 11.13
N ARG A 586 -7.34 -38.67 12.09
CA ARG A 586 -6.22 -39.60 11.91
C ARG A 586 -6.49 -40.90 12.68
N LEU A 587 -6.12 -42.03 12.08
CA LEU A 587 -6.04 -43.33 12.72
C LEU A 587 -4.56 -43.73 12.83
N GLU A 588 -4.10 -43.96 14.05
CA GLU A 588 -2.77 -44.43 14.36
C GLU A 588 -2.84 -45.93 14.67
N ILE A 589 -1.92 -46.71 14.10
CA ILE A 589 -1.89 -48.16 14.29
C ILE A 589 -0.44 -48.66 14.36
N GLY A 590 -0.08 -49.23 15.51
CA GLY A 590 1.23 -49.85 15.73
C GLY A 590 1.13 -51.28 16.26
N PRO A 591 2.28 -51.91 16.59
CA PRO A 591 2.33 -53.29 17.10
C PRO A 591 1.42 -53.52 18.31
N ASN A 592 1.36 -52.55 19.22
CA ASN A 592 0.55 -52.62 20.44
C ASN A 592 -0.96 -52.55 20.17
N ASP A 593 -1.37 -51.84 19.12
CA ASP A 593 -2.77 -51.65 18.75
C ASP A 593 -3.29 -52.88 17.99
N LEU A 594 -2.44 -53.47 17.14
CA LEU A 594 -2.70 -54.79 16.54
C LEU A 594 -2.83 -55.88 17.61
N ALA A 595 -1.95 -55.91 18.61
CA ALA A 595 -2.03 -56.87 19.72
C ALA A 595 -3.32 -56.71 20.56
N LYS A 596 -3.88 -55.49 20.61
CA LYS A 596 -5.14 -55.17 21.30
C LYS A 596 -6.39 -55.18 20.41
N GLN A 597 -6.24 -55.44 19.10
CA GLN A 597 -7.30 -55.34 18.10
C GLN A 597 -8.05 -53.98 18.13
N GLN A 598 -7.29 -52.88 18.22
CA GLN A 598 -7.78 -51.50 18.22
C GLN A 598 -6.99 -50.60 17.23
N THR A 599 -7.42 -49.35 17.11
CA THR A 599 -6.63 -48.23 16.57
C THR A 599 -6.81 -47.02 17.47
N LEU A 600 -5.82 -46.12 17.53
CA LEU A 600 -5.95 -44.84 18.23
C LEU A 600 -6.43 -43.78 17.24
N THR A 601 -7.60 -43.18 17.50
CA THR A 601 -8.09 -42.04 16.70
C THR A 601 -7.53 -40.73 17.26
N VAL A 602 -7.23 -39.78 16.39
CA VAL A 602 -6.91 -38.38 16.76
C VAL A 602 -7.77 -37.43 15.94
N ARG A 603 -8.56 -36.60 16.63
CA ARG A 603 -9.42 -35.56 16.04
C ARG A 603 -8.61 -34.32 15.69
N ARG A 604 -8.82 -33.76 14.49
CA ARG A 604 -8.12 -32.53 14.06
C ARG A 604 -8.64 -31.26 14.70
N ASP A 605 -9.93 -31.19 15.02
CA ASP A 605 -10.60 -29.96 15.46
C ASP A 605 -10.36 -29.63 16.94
N ASN A 606 -9.95 -30.60 17.75
CA ASN A 606 -9.71 -30.43 19.19
C ASN A 606 -8.46 -31.18 19.72
N GLY A 607 -7.79 -32.01 18.91
CA GLY A 607 -6.62 -32.81 19.30
C GLY A 607 -6.93 -34.04 20.17
N GLU A 608 -8.19 -34.34 20.44
CA GLU A 608 -8.64 -35.43 21.31
C GLU A 608 -8.24 -36.80 20.75
N LYS A 609 -7.75 -37.68 21.63
CA LYS A 609 -7.29 -39.03 21.29
C LYS A 609 -8.12 -40.10 21.99
N ALA A 610 -8.59 -41.10 21.26
CA ALA A 610 -9.43 -42.16 21.80
C ALA A 610 -9.15 -43.52 21.12
N PRO A 611 -9.03 -44.63 21.86
CA PRO A 611 -8.92 -45.97 21.27
C PRO A 611 -10.29 -46.45 20.75
N ILE A 612 -10.34 -46.99 19.53
CA ILE A 612 -11.52 -47.62 18.94
C ILE A 612 -11.21 -49.08 18.56
N PRO A 613 -12.02 -50.07 18.98
CA PRO A 613 -11.86 -51.46 18.56
C PRO A 613 -12.04 -51.65 17.05
N LEU A 614 -11.19 -52.48 16.43
CA LEU A 614 -11.23 -52.72 14.99
C LEU A 614 -12.54 -53.39 14.52
N ALA A 615 -13.23 -54.13 15.41
CA ALA A 615 -14.46 -54.85 15.09
C ALA A 615 -15.62 -53.93 14.66
N ASN A 616 -15.73 -52.74 15.27
CA ASN A 616 -16.82 -51.78 15.03
C ASN A 616 -16.30 -50.48 14.39
N LEU A 617 -15.19 -50.56 13.63
CA LEU A 617 -14.46 -49.38 13.17
C LEU A 617 -15.30 -48.50 12.24
N THR A 618 -16.04 -49.09 11.28
CA THR A 618 -16.85 -48.35 10.30
C THR A 618 -17.86 -47.43 10.99
N ASP A 619 -18.66 -47.99 11.88
CA ASP A 619 -19.79 -47.30 12.49
C ASP A 619 -19.30 -46.25 13.49
N SER A 620 -18.23 -46.58 14.22
CA SER A 620 -17.59 -45.67 15.17
C SER A 620 -16.96 -44.47 14.46
N VAL A 621 -16.27 -44.69 13.33
CA VAL A 621 -15.68 -43.61 12.53
C VAL A 621 -16.75 -42.76 11.86
N SER A 622 -17.80 -43.36 11.26
CA SER A 622 -18.93 -42.61 10.68
C SER A 622 -19.59 -41.70 11.72
N LYS A 623 -19.89 -42.23 12.92
CA LYS A 623 -20.48 -41.45 14.01
C LYS A 623 -19.54 -40.35 14.52
N LEU A 624 -18.23 -40.61 14.55
CA LEU A 624 -17.23 -39.62 14.96
C LEU A 624 -17.11 -38.47 13.95
N LEU A 625 -17.16 -38.75 12.64
CA LEU A 625 -17.16 -37.70 11.61
C LEU A 625 -18.41 -36.80 11.71
N GLU A 626 -19.59 -37.36 11.95
CA GLU A 626 -20.81 -36.57 12.21
C GLU A 626 -20.73 -35.77 13.53
N THR A 627 -20.06 -36.30 14.54
CA THR A 627 -19.77 -35.59 15.80
C THR A 627 -18.83 -34.41 15.57
N ILE A 628 -17.74 -34.60 14.81
CA ILE A 628 -16.81 -33.51 14.43
C ILE A 628 -17.54 -32.41 13.66
N GLN A 629 -18.35 -32.75 12.65
CA GLN A 629 -19.15 -31.77 11.89
C GLN A 629 -20.06 -30.95 12.82
N SER A 630 -20.74 -31.62 13.76
CA SER A 630 -21.66 -30.99 14.72
C SER A 630 -20.92 -30.10 15.72
N ASP A 631 -19.79 -30.56 16.27
CA ASP A 631 -18.96 -29.82 17.22
C ASP A 631 -18.34 -28.57 16.58
N MET A 632 -17.88 -28.66 15.33
CA MET A 632 -17.38 -27.52 14.55
C MET A 632 -18.48 -26.48 14.33
N PHE A 633 -19.67 -26.90 13.91
CA PHE A 633 -20.80 -26.00 13.68
C PHE A 633 -21.25 -25.32 14.97
N ASN A 634 -21.47 -26.08 16.05
CA ASN A 634 -21.88 -25.53 17.35
C ASN A 634 -20.87 -24.50 17.87
N ARG A 635 -19.57 -24.82 17.82
CA ARG A 635 -18.49 -23.90 18.25
C ARG A 635 -18.46 -22.61 17.44
N ALA A 636 -18.60 -22.71 16.11
CA ALA A 636 -18.65 -21.54 15.24
C ALA A 636 -19.93 -20.71 15.47
N ARG A 637 -21.08 -21.36 15.63
CA ARG A 637 -22.38 -20.72 15.93
C ARG A 637 -22.30 -19.94 17.24
N ASP A 638 -21.83 -20.56 18.31
CA ASP A 638 -21.78 -19.95 19.63
C ASP A 638 -20.78 -18.78 19.63
N ALA A 639 -19.67 -18.91 18.90
CA ALA A 639 -18.74 -17.80 18.66
C ALA A 639 -19.39 -16.63 17.90
N TYR A 640 -20.15 -16.87 16.83
CA TYR A 640 -20.87 -15.79 16.12
C TYR A 640 -21.97 -15.18 17.00
N GLN A 641 -22.79 -15.99 17.66
CA GLN A 641 -23.86 -15.50 18.54
C GLN A 641 -23.32 -14.64 19.70
N SER A 642 -22.19 -15.01 20.31
CA SER A 642 -21.52 -14.20 21.35
C SER A 642 -21.00 -12.84 20.85
N ARG A 643 -20.97 -12.64 19.53
CA ARG A 643 -20.49 -11.44 18.84
C ARG A 643 -21.61 -10.64 18.16
N VAL A 644 -22.87 -11.02 18.33
CA VAL A 644 -24.03 -10.21 17.92
C VAL A 644 -24.57 -9.48 19.16
N ILE A 645 -24.33 -8.17 19.24
CA ILE A 645 -24.64 -7.35 20.42
C ILE A 645 -25.79 -6.39 20.14
N GLU A 646 -26.81 -6.40 21.01
CA GLU A 646 -27.93 -5.45 20.95
C GLU A 646 -27.48 -4.04 21.38
N VAL A 647 -27.73 -3.04 20.54
CA VAL A 647 -27.31 -1.65 20.78
C VAL A 647 -28.48 -0.68 20.58
N THR A 648 -28.97 -0.14 21.70
CA THR A 648 -30.11 0.82 21.75
C THR A 648 -29.69 2.27 21.97
N LYS A 649 -28.38 2.52 22.13
CA LYS A 649 -27.79 3.87 22.25
C LYS A 649 -26.62 4.03 21.29
N TRP A 650 -26.50 5.20 20.66
CA TRP A 650 -25.43 5.45 19.71
C TRP A 650 -24.02 5.35 20.33
N ASP A 651 -23.87 5.78 21.58
CA ASP A 651 -22.58 5.81 22.26
C ASP A 651 -21.96 4.41 22.43
N ASP A 652 -22.78 3.37 22.45
CA ASP A 652 -22.35 1.96 22.56
C ASP A 652 -22.05 1.32 21.18
N PHE A 653 -22.41 1.98 20.06
CA PHE A 653 -22.31 1.44 18.70
C PHE A 653 -20.86 1.24 18.24
N VAL A 654 -20.05 2.30 18.30
CA VAL A 654 -18.63 2.23 17.87
C VAL A 654 -17.80 1.37 18.83
N PRO A 655 -17.91 1.48 20.16
CA PRO A 655 -17.21 0.59 21.09
C PRO A 655 -17.53 -0.89 20.90
N ALA A 656 -18.75 -1.26 20.49
CA ALA A 656 -19.09 -2.64 20.20
C ALA A 656 -18.41 -3.14 18.90
N LEU A 657 -18.34 -2.31 17.86
CA LEU A 657 -17.61 -2.62 16.62
C LEU A 657 -16.10 -2.78 16.86
N ASP A 658 -15.50 -1.88 17.63
CA ASP A 658 -14.07 -1.93 18.03
C ASP A 658 -13.74 -3.20 18.82
N ASN A 659 -14.70 -3.69 19.61
CA ASN A 659 -14.60 -4.98 20.30
C ASN A 659 -14.79 -6.21 19.38
N LYS A 660 -14.75 -6.02 18.06
CA LYS A 660 -14.90 -7.07 17.03
C LYS A 660 -16.26 -7.77 17.11
N CYS A 661 -17.33 -7.01 17.23
CA CYS A 661 -18.71 -7.52 17.21
C CYS A 661 -19.50 -6.99 15.99
N VAL A 662 -20.56 -7.72 15.65
CA VAL A 662 -21.68 -7.21 14.85
C VAL A 662 -22.67 -6.59 15.82
N VAL A 663 -23.16 -5.39 15.51
CA VAL A 663 -24.18 -4.72 16.33
C VAL A 663 -25.54 -4.90 15.69
N VAL A 664 -26.58 -5.01 16.51
CA VAL A 664 -27.97 -5.03 16.03
C VAL A 664 -28.73 -3.90 16.69
N ILE A 665 -29.32 -3.03 15.87
CA ILE A 665 -29.99 -1.80 16.32
C ILE A 665 -31.44 -1.77 15.85
N PRO A 666 -32.36 -1.13 16.59
CA PRO A 666 -33.61 -0.65 16.01
C PRO A 666 -33.27 0.42 14.97
N TRP A 667 -33.72 0.22 13.73
CA TRP A 667 -33.39 1.08 12.59
C TRP A 667 -34.62 1.55 11.83
N CYS A 668 -34.55 2.73 11.19
CA CYS A 668 -35.67 3.34 10.46
C CYS A 668 -35.75 2.95 8.98
N GLU A 669 -34.77 2.20 8.46
CA GLU A 669 -34.67 1.82 7.04
C GLU A 669 -34.74 3.03 6.08
N GLU A 670 -33.94 4.06 6.34
CA GLU A 670 -33.77 5.20 5.45
C GLU A 670 -32.32 5.28 4.98
N GLU A 671 -32.08 5.42 3.67
CA GLU A 671 -30.72 5.52 3.11
C GLU A 671 -29.88 6.63 3.74
N ALA A 672 -30.47 7.81 3.94
CA ALA A 672 -29.79 8.94 4.57
C ALA A 672 -29.33 8.64 6.02
N CYS A 673 -30.02 7.72 6.70
CA CYS A 673 -29.59 7.23 8.01
C CYS A 673 -28.48 6.17 7.91
N GLU A 674 -28.46 5.35 6.86
CA GLU A 674 -27.35 4.40 6.61
C GLU A 674 -26.06 5.13 6.24
N ASP A 675 -26.16 6.15 5.37
CA ASP A 675 -25.03 7.00 5.00
C ASP A 675 -24.47 7.76 6.23
N ASP A 676 -25.34 8.28 7.12
CA ASP A 676 -24.94 8.90 8.41
C ASP A 676 -24.28 7.90 9.38
N ILE A 677 -24.82 6.69 9.52
CA ILE A 677 -24.22 5.62 10.35
C ILE A 677 -22.80 5.31 9.87
N LYS A 678 -22.63 5.13 8.55
CA LYS A 678 -21.36 4.83 7.90
C LYS A 678 -20.36 5.96 8.09
N GLU A 679 -20.77 7.20 7.90
CA GLU A 679 -19.89 8.36 8.11
C GLU A 679 -19.49 8.55 9.58
N ARG A 680 -20.44 8.52 10.52
CA ARG A 680 -20.16 8.73 11.95
C ARG A 680 -19.29 7.62 12.54
N SER A 681 -19.55 6.36 12.19
CA SER A 681 -18.71 5.24 12.63
C SER A 681 -17.31 5.27 12.02
N GLY A 682 -17.19 5.63 10.72
CA GLY A 682 -15.88 5.77 10.05
C GLY A 682 -15.03 6.92 10.62
N ARG A 683 -15.65 8.02 11.06
CA ARG A 683 -14.97 9.16 11.71
C ARG A 683 -14.54 8.89 13.16
N ALA A 684 -15.22 7.97 13.86
CA ALA A 684 -15.02 7.69 15.28
C ALA A 684 -14.06 6.52 15.54
N ALA A 685 -13.76 5.69 14.54
CA ALA A 685 -12.81 4.60 14.66
C ALA A 685 -11.36 5.14 14.76
N GLU A 686 -10.68 4.90 15.89
CA GLU A 686 -9.22 5.07 15.95
C GLU A 686 -8.52 3.96 15.14
N PRO A 687 -7.39 4.23 14.46
CA PRO A 687 -6.61 3.20 13.77
C PRO A 687 -5.99 2.21 14.76
N GLN A 688 -6.69 1.10 15.05
CA GLN A 688 -6.20 0.04 15.95
C GLN A 688 -5.13 -0.86 15.30
N ASP A 689 -4.93 -0.74 13.99
CA ASP A 689 -3.91 -1.44 13.21
C ASP A 689 -3.49 -0.54 12.04
N GLU A 690 -2.18 -0.26 11.88
CA GLU A 690 -1.64 0.57 10.79
C GLU A 690 -1.97 0.02 9.39
N ARG A 691 -2.41 -1.24 9.29
CA ARG A 691 -2.69 -1.96 8.05
C ARG A 691 -4.17 -2.04 7.67
N ALA A 692 -5.06 -1.56 8.54
CA ALA A 692 -6.52 -1.66 8.36
C ALA A 692 -7.15 -0.28 8.11
N PRO A 693 -7.75 -0.01 6.93
CA PRO A 693 -8.44 1.25 6.68
C PRO A 693 -9.71 1.38 7.54
N SER A 694 -10.04 2.62 7.92
CA SER A 694 -11.22 2.98 8.72
C SER A 694 -12.52 2.86 7.91
N ALA A 695 -12.93 1.62 7.67
CA ALA A 695 -14.21 1.32 7.06
C ALA A 695 -15.35 1.72 8.01
N GLY A 696 -16.22 2.64 7.59
CA GLY A 696 -17.48 2.90 8.26
C GLY A 696 -18.38 1.66 8.27
N ALA A 697 -19.17 1.48 9.32
CA ALA A 697 -20.12 0.37 9.43
C ALA A 697 -21.22 0.47 8.37
N LYS A 698 -21.63 -0.67 7.84
CA LYS A 698 -22.73 -0.83 6.88
C LYS A 698 -23.83 -1.70 7.45
N SER A 699 -25.05 -1.62 6.90
CA SER A 699 -26.03 -2.69 7.17
C SER A 699 -25.57 -3.99 6.52
N LEU A 700 -25.60 -5.08 7.29
CA LEU A 700 -25.31 -6.42 6.80
C LEU A 700 -26.59 -7.03 6.24
N CYS A 701 -27.62 -7.16 7.09
CA CYS A 701 -28.98 -7.49 6.70
C CYS A 701 -29.99 -7.11 7.79
N ILE A 702 -31.27 -7.06 7.42
CA ILE A 702 -32.44 -7.09 8.28
C ILE A 702 -32.79 -8.58 8.50
N PRO A 703 -32.51 -9.19 9.66
CA PRO A 703 -32.70 -10.62 9.86
C PRO A 703 -34.19 -11.02 9.82
N PHE A 704 -34.52 -12.20 9.29
CA PHE A 704 -35.91 -12.66 9.28
C PHE A 704 -36.44 -12.99 10.68
N ASP A 705 -35.60 -13.61 11.51
CA ASP A 705 -35.91 -13.83 12.92
C ASP A 705 -35.68 -12.55 13.72
N GLN A 706 -36.75 -11.75 13.84
CA GLN A 706 -36.82 -10.56 14.67
C GLN A 706 -37.19 -10.88 16.14
N SER A 707 -37.53 -12.15 16.47
CA SER A 707 -38.04 -12.53 17.80
C SER A 707 -36.97 -12.55 18.89
N ARG A 708 -35.69 -12.52 18.47
CA ARG A 708 -34.51 -12.50 19.34
C ARG A 708 -34.31 -11.19 20.11
N TRP A 709 -35.02 -10.13 19.75
CA TRP A 709 -34.87 -8.79 20.31
C TRP A 709 -36.20 -8.23 20.80
N THR A 710 -36.13 -7.18 21.61
CA THR A 710 -37.33 -6.51 22.14
C THR A 710 -38.24 -6.04 20.99
N PRO A 711 -39.55 -6.37 20.99
CA PRO A 711 -40.46 -5.96 19.92
C PRO A 711 -40.44 -4.44 19.67
N ILE A 712 -40.44 -4.05 18.40
CA ILE A 712 -40.50 -2.64 18.01
C ILE A 712 -41.94 -2.16 18.17
N GLU A 713 -42.16 -1.22 19.09
CA GLU A 713 -43.44 -0.57 19.31
C GLU A 713 -43.53 0.71 18.47
N PRO A 714 -44.43 0.80 17.46
CA PRO A 714 -44.56 1.97 16.61
C PRO A 714 -44.79 3.26 17.41
N GLY A 715 -44.08 4.35 17.04
CA GLY A 715 -44.12 5.63 17.75
C GLY A 715 -43.34 5.71 19.06
N LYS A 716 -42.95 4.56 19.65
CA LYS A 716 -42.17 4.48 20.90
C LYS A 716 -40.72 4.09 20.65
N THR A 717 -40.46 2.98 19.98
CA THR A 717 -39.10 2.49 19.71
C THR A 717 -38.46 3.38 18.64
N LYS A 718 -37.40 4.09 19.02
CA LYS A 718 -36.68 5.01 18.12
C LYS A 718 -35.45 4.34 17.51
N CYS A 719 -35.07 4.79 16.32
CA CYS A 719 -33.87 4.42 15.63
C CYS A 719 -32.64 4.89 16.43
N THR A 720 -31.72 3.98 16.76
CA THR A 720 -30.53 4.27 17.58
C THR A 720 -29.65 5.39 16.99
N ALA A 721 -29.61 5.52 15.67
CA ALA A 721 -28.75 6.48 14.99
C ALA A 721 -29.35 7.89 14.85
N CYS A 722 -30.64 7.99 14.47
CA CYS A 722 -31.27 9.26 14.06
C CYS A 722 -32.50 9.68 14.87
N GLY A 723 -32.98 8.86 15.82
CA GLY A 723 -34.10 9.19 16.70
C GLY A 723 -35.50 9.19 16.06
N LYS A 724 -35.62 8.90 14.75
CA LYS A 724 -36.91 8.62 14.07
C LYS A 724 -37.54 7.33 14.58
N ASP A 725 -38.79 7.04 14.23
CA ASP A 725 -39.39 5.74 14.54
C ASP A 725 -38.64 4.59 13.85
N ALA A 726 -38.34 3.54 14.62
CA ALA A 726 -37.74 2.32 14.09
C ALA A 726 -38.81 1.42 13.44
N LYS A 727 -38.40 0.64 12.43
CA LYS A 727 -39.22 -0.32 11.70
C LYS A 727 -38.83 -1.76 11.98
N LYS A 728 -37.52 -2.05 11.95
CA LYS A 728 -36.93 -3.39 12.16
C LYS A 728 -35.63 -3.31 12.94
N TRP A 729 -35.25 -4.45 13.52
CA TRP A 729 -33.90 -4.70 14.00
C TRP A 729 -33.02 -5.05 12.81
N THR A 730 -31.86 -4.39 12.71
CA THR A 730 -30.96 -4.52 11.56
C THR A 730 -29.53 -4.74 12.06
N LEU A 731 -28.85 -5.72 11.47
CA LEU A 731 -27.44 -5.98 11.75
C LEU A 731 -26.60 -4.93 11.02
N PHE A 732 -25.70 -4.29 11.75
CA PHE A 732 -24.64 -3.44 11.23
C PHE A 732 -23.28 -4.00 11.65
N GLY A 733 -22.27 -3.82 10.80
CA GLY A 733 -20.93 -4.30 11.11
C GLY A 733 -19.86 -3.61 10.29
N LEU A 734 -18.61 -3.74 10.73
CA LEU A 734 -17.47 -3.54 9.87
C LEU A 734 -17.50 -4.66 8.83
N MET A 735 -17.86 -4.36 7.59
CA MET A 735 -17.85 -5.38 6.56
C MET A 735 -16.41 -5.69 6.16
N LYS A 736 -16.09 -6.96 5.92
CA LYS A 736 -14.99 -7.30 5.00
C LYS A 736 -15.59 -7.25 3.61
N ASP A 737 -16.04 -6.06 3.25
CA ASP A 737 -16.29 -5.79 1.85
C ASP A 737 -14.97 -6.05 1.13
N VAL A 738 -15.11 -6.71 -0.01
CA VAL A 738 -14.53 -6.30 -1.29
C VAL A 738 -13.55 -5.12 -1.16
N THR A 739 -13.99 -3.96 -0.65
CA THR A 739 -13.26 -2.69 -0.62
C THR A 739 -12.08 -2.48 0.35
N ASP A 740 -11.87 -3.23 1.44
CA ASP A 740 -11.06 -2.67 2.56
C ASP A 740 -10.10 -3.63 3.29
N LEU A 741 -8.82 -3.65 2.88
CA LEU A 741 -7.60 -3.99 3.66
C LEU A 741 -6.32 -3.99 2.78
N MET A 742 -5.30 -3.16 3.10
CA MET A 742 -3.98 -3.21 2.47
C MET A 742 -2.84 -2.75 3.40
N SER A 743 -2.01 -3.70 3.83
CA SER A 743 -0.54 -3.63 3.64
C SER A 743 0.13 -4.91 4.15
N VAL A 744 0.42 -5.84 3.22
CA VAL A 744 1.35 -6.96 3.46
C VAL A 744 2.27 -7.07 2.26
N ASP A 745 3.56 -7.07 2.54
CA ASP A 745 4.66 -7.20 1.59
C ASP A 745 4.67 -8.59 0.94
N VAL A 746 4.46 -8.68 -0.38
CA VAL A 746 4.63 -9.94 -1.13
C VAL A 746 6.03 -9.93 -1.74
N ASN A 747 7.05 -10.11 -0.88
CA ASN A 747 8.44 -10.08 -1.33
C ASN A 747 9.38 -10.98 -0.51
N ARG A 748 9.08 -12.30 -0.44
CA ARG A 748 10.08 -13.38 -0.28
C ARG A 748 9.47 -14.79 -0.31
N THR A 749 9.38 -15.39 -1.51
CA THR A 749 9.71 -16.82 -1.76
C THR A 749 9.69 -17.09 -3.26
N TYR A 750 10.81 -16.83 -3.94
CA TYR A 750 11.15 -17.53 -5.18
C TYR A 750 12.36 -18.43 -4.89
N VAL A 751 12.09 -19.71 -4.62
CA VAL A 751 13.11 -20.75 -4.69
C VAL A 751 13.01 -21.33 -6.11
N ALA A 752 13.95 -20.96 -6.97
CA ALA A 752 13.99 -21.50 -8.34
C ALA A 752 14.40 -22.99 -8.29
N PRO A 753 13.69 -23.90 -8.98
CA PRO A 753 14.14 -25.28 -9.11
C PRO A 753 15.43 -25.36 -9.95
N THR A 754 16.54 -25.69 -9.32
CA THR A 754 17.76 -26.12 -10.01
C THR A 754 17.61 -27.57 -10.44
N ASP A 755 17.17 -27.82 -11.68
CA ASP A 755 17.70 -28.89 -12.55
C ASP A 755 16.94 -29.04 -13.88
N VAL A 756 17.40 -28.35 -14.94
CA VAL A 756 17.28 -28.82 -16.34
C VAL A 756 18.53 -28.44 -17.13
N ARG A 757 19.60 -29.25 -17.03
CA ARG A 757 20.81 -29.10 -17.85
C ARG A 757 21.34 -30.46 -18.35
N ARG A 758 20.64 -31.09 -19.31
CA ARG A 758 21.21 -32.09 -20.24
C ARG A 758 20.21 -32.49 -21.33
N TRP A 759 20.72 -32.86 -22.51
CA TRP A 759 20.01 -33.11 -23.78
C TRP A 759 19.39 -31.83 -24.40
N LEU A 760 19.68 -31.41 -25.65
CA LEU A 760 20.42 -32.03 -26.77
C LEU A 760 21.53 -31.10 -27.31
N THR A 761 22.62 -31.71 -27.81
CA THR A 761 23.74 -31.04 -28.50
C THR A 761 23.80 -31.42 -29.99
N GLY A 762 24.16 -30.46 -30.84
CA GLY A 762 24.43 -30.64 -32.27
C GLY A 762 23.79 -29.51 -33.10
N VAL A 763 24.46 -28.83 -34.04
CA VAL A 763 25.67 -29.18 -34.81
C VAL A 763 26.64 -27.99 -34.93
N THR A 764 27.94 -28.31 -34.96
CA THR A 764 29.12 -27.43 -35.08
C THR A 764 29.28 -26.79 -36.48
N ILE A 765 30.02 -25.67 -36.61
CA ILE A 765 31.13 -25.49 -37.60
C ILE A 765 31.90 -24.14 -37.41
N VAL A 766 33.19 -24.28 -37.07
CA VAL A 766 34.40 -23.50 -37.50
C VAL A 766 34.56 -21.99 -37.16
N ALA A 767 35.75 -21.65 -36.64
CA ALA A 767 36.28 -20.29 -36.35
C ALA A 767 37.10 -19.72 -37.55
N PRO A 768 37.62 -18.45 -37.56
CA PRO A 768 38.80 -18.07 -36.75
C PRO A 768 38.92 -16.56 -36.34
N ARG A 769 40.09 -16.20 -35.76
CA ARG A 769 40.52 -14.89 -35.20
C ARG A 769 41.05 -13.85 -36.23
N ARG A 770 41.27 -12.62 -35.70
CA ARG A 770 42.11 -11.47 -36.16
C ARG A 770 41.40 -10.48 -37.13
N HIS A 771 41.80 -9.22 -37.34
CA HIS A 771 42.93 -8.34 -36.93
C HIS A 771 42.33 -7.00 -36.36
N LEU A 772 42.95 -6.20 -35.47
CA LEU A 772 43.94 -5.10 -35.69
C LEU A 772 43.52 -4.09 -36.80
N ASP A 773 43.73 -2.76 -36.72
CA ASP A 773 44.61 -1.94 -35.85
C ASP A 773 44.30 -0.41 -35.93
N SER A 774 45.11 0.43 -35.22
CA SER A 774 45.39 1.88 -35.47
C SER A 774 44.29 2.93 -35.12
N GLU A 775 44.56 4.15 -34.63
CA GLU A 775 45.80 4.91 -34.30
C GLU A 775 45.70 5.49 -32.86
N PHE A 776 46.72 5.38 -31.99
CA PHE A 776 47.80 6.37 -31.72
C PHE A 776 47.35 7.83 -31.50
N SER A 777 47.85 8.66 -30.57
CA SER A 777 48.69 8.60 -29.35
C SER A 777 49.40 9.97 -29.20
N LEU A 778 49.81 10.33 -27.96
CA LEU A 778 50.72 11.45 -27.59
C LEU A 778 50.08 12.88 -27.64
N LEU A 779 50.55 13.93 -26.95
CA LEU A 779 51.70 14.14 -26.02
C LEU A 779 51.38 15.23 -24.94
N LEU A 780 52.08 15.19 -23.80
CA LEU A 780 52.33 16.31 -22.86
C LEU A 780 53.65 17.05 -23.29
N PRO A 781 54.37 17.97 -22.56
CA PRO A 781 54.14 18.59 -21.24
C PRO A 781 54.55 20.12 -21.10
N THR A 782 54.50 20.64 -19.86
CA THR A 782 55.33 21.73 -19.24
C THR A 782 55.60 23.09 -19.91
N MET A 783 55.37 24.20 -19.16
CA MET A 783 56.45 24.99 -18.49
C MET A 783 55.92 26.13 -17.56
N SER A 784 56.82 26.81 -16.84
CA SER A 784 56.57 27.60 -15.61
C SER A 784 57.15 29.03 -15.65
N SER A 785 56.53 30.03 -15.02
CA SER A 785 57.24 31.18 -14.37
C SER A 785 56.37 32.20 -13.59
N ARG A 786 56.72 32.37 -12.30
CA ARG A 786 56.88 33.58 -11.45
C ARG A 786 56.09 34.92 -11.70
N ILE A 787 55.47 35.41 -10.60
CA ILE A 787 55.63 36.76 -9.94
C ILE A 787 55.35 38.02 -10.83
N ASN A 788 54.45 38.98 -10.51
CA ASN A 788 54.61 39.97 -9.40
C ASN A 788 53.34 40.84 -9.06
N ILE A 789 53.51 41.73 -8.08
CA ILE A 789 52.53 42.55 -7.31
C ILE A 789 52.13 43.90 -7.98
N ALA A 790 50.89 44.37 -7.77
CA ALA A 790 50.54 45.80 -7.65
C ALA A 790 49.21 46.06 -6.88
N ARG A 791 49.19 47.04 -5.95
CA ARG A 791 47.97 47.71 -5.44
C ARG A 791 47.67 48.94 -6.30
N PRO A 792 46.42 49.44 -6.34
CA PRO A 792 46.20 50.75 -5.71
C PRO A 792 44.86 50.93 -4.96
N GLN A 793 45.01 51.52 -3.78
CA GLN A 793 44.28 52.67 -3.20
C GLN A 793 42.74 52.75 -3.14
N THR A 794 42.31 53.08 -1.92
CA THR A 794 41.04 53.73 -1.56
C THR A 794 40.94 55.16 -2.08
N ASN A 795 39.78 55.56 -2.59
CA ASN A 795 39.25 56.92 -2.43
C ASN A 795 37.76 56.96 -2.73
N TYR A 796 36.93 57.23 -1.72
CA TYR A 796 35.62 57.84 -1.89
C TYR A 796 35.74 59.29 -1.46
N ASN A 797 35.65 60.21 -2.41
CA ASN A 797 35.59 61.64 -2.11
C ASN A 797 34.12 62.03 -1.96
N VAL A 798 33.81 62.83 -0.94
CA VAL A 798 32.48 63.41 -0.73
C VAL A 798 32.42 64.72 -1.52
N ASP A 799 31.32 64.95 -2.25
CA ASP A 799 31.06 66.27 -2.83
C ASP A 799 30.04 67.03 -1.93
N PRO A 800 30.38 68.22 -1.41
CA PRO A 800 29.50 69.02 -0.55
C PRO A 800 28.66 70.03 -1.36
N HIS A 801 27.78 70.74 -0.67
CA HIS A 801 26.78 71.68 -1.24
C HIS A 801 25.66 70.97 -2.03
N GLY A 802 24.38 71.33 -1.96
CA GLY A 802 23.74 72.43 -1.24
C GLY A 802 22.60 73.00 -2.08
N LEU A 803 21.37 72.96 -1.56
CA LEU A 803 20.17 73.66 -2.05
C LEU A 803 19.54 73.21 -3.38
N SER A 804 18.38 72.56 -3.30
CA SER A 804 17.17 73.07 -3.97
C SER A 804 15.94 72.84 -3.08
N ASN A 805 14.97 73.74 -3.14
CA ASN A 805 13.98 73.92 -2.08
C ASN A 805 12.55 73.66 -2.59
N SER A 806 11.84 72.77 -1.90
CA SER A 806 10.40 72.85 -1.55
C SER A 806 9.39 73.54 -2.49
N ARG A 807 8.34 72.81 -2.93
CA ARG A 807 6.94 73.09 -2.53
C ARG A 807 5.97 71.92 -2.85
N PRO A 808 4.81 71.82 -2.18
CA PRO A 808 4.09 70.54 -2.03
C PRO A 808 2.85 70.39 -2.92
N SER A 809 2.42 69.13 -3.11
CA SER A 809 1.03 68.80 -3.44
C SER A 809 0.32 68.21 -2.22
N SER A 810 -0.93 68.60 -2.03
CA SER A 810 -1.77 68.22 -0.89
C SER A 810 -2.35 66.81 -1.04
N GLY A 811 -2.44 66.04 0.05
CA GLY A 811 -3.44 64.97 0.13
C GLY A 811 -2.99 63.60 0.66
N TYR A 812 -2.32 63.51 1.81
CA TYR A 812 -2.29 62.28 2.60
C TYR A 812 -2.62 62.56 4.06
N ARG A 813 -3.65 61.88 4.59
CA ARG A 813 -3.82 61.71 6.04
C ARG A 813 -2.63 60.92 6.56
N ALA A 814 -2.02 61.36 7.65
CA ALA A 814 -1.05 60.55 8.37
C ALA A 814 -1.72 59.24 8.80
N ALA A 815 -1.08 58.10 8.49
CA ALA A 815 -1.59 56.80 8.85
C ALA A 815 -1.49 56.58 10.37
N ASN A 816 -2.40 55.79 10.92
CA ASN A 816 -2.44 55.49 12.35
C ASN A 816 -1.37 54.43 12.68
N PRO A 817 -0.36 54.73 13.51
CA PRO A 817 0.75 53.80 13.78
C PRO A 817 0.32 52.50 14.49
N ASP A 818 -0.93 52.42 14.97
CA ASP A 818 -1.50 51.21 15.55
C ASP A 818 -2.35 50.34 14.62
N ASP A 819 -2.50 50.70 13.33
CA ASP A 819 -3.21 49.86 12.34
C ASP A 819 -2.48 48.51 12.14
N PRO A 820 -3.15 47.35 12.38
CA PRO A 820 -2.58 46.04 12.09
C PRO A 820 -2.09 45.87 10.65
N LEU A 821 -2.74 46.50 9.66
CA LEU A 821 -2.33 46.43 8.26
C LEU A 821 -1.02 47.18 7.98
N GLU A 822 -0.74 48.26 8.71
CA GLU A 822 0.55 48.97 8.62
C GLU A 822 1.66 48.18 9.31
N LYS A 823 1.39 47.57 10.47
CA LYS A 823 2.35 46.67 11.14
C LYS A 823 2.69 45.44 10.28
N ILE A 824 1.69 44.86 9.59
CA ILE A 824 1.89 43.78 8.61
C ILE A 824 2.69 44.27 7.39
N ARG A 825 2.44 45.49 6.88
CA ARG A 825 3.25 46.08 5.78
C ARG A 825 4.69 46.35 6.20
N ALA A 826 4.92 46.87 7.41
CA ALA A 826 6.25 47.14 7.94
C ALA A 826 7.03 45.83 8.14
N PHE A 827 6.41 44.82 8.76
CA PHE A 827 7.02 43.48 8.88
C PHE A 827 7.30 42.85 7.51
N SER A 828 6.36 42.92 6.57
CA SER A 828 6.56 42.49 5.18
C SER A 828 7.77 43.20 4.56
N LYS A 829 7.96 44.49 4.80
CA LYS A 829 9.09 45.26 4.26
C LYS A 829 10.42 44.87 4.91
N THR A 830 10.47 44.67 6.23
CA THR A 830 11.70 44.22 6.92
C THR A 830 12.10 42.80 6.50
N VAL A 831 11.13 41.91 6.28
CA VAL A 831 11.38 40.58 5.71
C VAL A 831 11.82 40.70 4.23
N GLU A 832 11.24 41.65 3.49
CA GLU A 832 11.65 41.95 2.11
C GLU A 832 13.13 42.34 2.00
N ASP A 833 13.56 43.30 2.80
CA ASP A 833 14.95 43.79 2.85
C ASP A 833 15.93 42.68 3.28
N ASN A 834 15.56 41.83 4.25
CA ASN A 834 16.40 40.72 4.71
C ASN A 834 16.65 39.66 3.62
N VAL A 835 15.62 39.25 2.87
CA VAL A 835 15.80 38.26 1.79
C VAL A 835 16.52 38.87 0.58
N GLU A 836 16.35 40.16 0.32
CA GLU A 836 17.14 40.90 -0.69
C GLU A 836 18.64 40.83 -0.37
N ILE A 837 19.02 40.93 0.92
CA ILE A 837 20.39 40.79 1.44
C ILE A 837 20.90 39.35 1.32
N TYR A 838 20.19 38.37 1.88
CA TYR A 838 20.63 36.96 1.87
C TYR A 838 20.67 36.33 0.46
N SER A 839 19.89 36.85 -0.48
CA SER A 839 19.92 36.39 -1.88
C SER A 839 21.07 36.99 -2.72
N GLN A 840 21.76 38.04 -2.26
CA GLN A 840 22.83 38.68 -3.06
C GLN A 840 23.95 37.73 -3.52
N PRO A 841 24.49 36.82 -2.69
CA PRO A 841 25.53 35.88 -3.13
C PRO A 841 25.03 34.87 -4.18
N LEU A 842 23.73 34.54 -4.15
CA LEU A 842 23.13 33.54 -5.03
C LEU A 842 22.66 34.14 -6.36
N LYS A 843 22.27 35.44 -6.38
CA LYS A 843 21.76 36.17 -7.56
C LYS A 843 22.55 35.95 -8.87
N PRO A 844 23.91 35.96 -8.90
CA PRO A 844 24.67 35.71 -10.12
C PRO A 844 24.46 34.31 -10.71
N HIS A 845 24.17 33.32 -9.86
CA HIS A 845 24.04 31.91 -10.25
C HIS A 845 22.58 31.49 -10.51
N LEU A 846 21.59 32.22 -9.99
CA LEU A 846 20.16 31.93 -10.20
C LEU A 846 19.78 31.67 -11.67
N PRO A 847 20.26 32.42 -12.69
CA PRO A 847 19.89 32.14 -14.08
C PRO A 847 20.46 30.82 -14.62
N ALA A 848 21.64 30.41 -14.16
CA ALA A 848 22.25 29.14 -14.55
C ALA A 848 21.56 27.96 -13.86
N ILE A 849 21.30 28.09 -12.54
CA ILE A 849 20.56 27.11 -11.74
C ILE A 849 19.14 26.92 -12.30
N GLY A 850 18.42 28.01 -12.59
CA GLY A 850 17.07 27.96 -13.15
C GLY A 850 17.03 27.23 -14.49
N ARG A 851 17.94 27.53 -15.43
CA ARG A 851 18.02 26.83 -16.73
C ARG A 851 18.40 25.35 -16.57
N PHE A 852 19.35 25.02 -15.71
CA PHE A 852 19.75 23.63 -15.43
C PHE A 852 18.59 22.82 -14.86
N LEU A 853 17.90 23.34 -13.85
CA LEU A 853 16.74 22.68 -13.23
C LEU A 853 15.60 22.49 -14.24
N ILE A 854 15.33 23.46 -15.12
CA ILE A 854 14.30 23.30 -16.17
C ILE A 854 14.61 22.11 -17.09
N VAL A 855 15.88 21.92 -17.48
CA VAL A 855 16.24 20.87 -18.44
C VAL A 855 16.57 19.51 -17.83
N VAL A 856 16.75 19.41 -16.51
CA VAL A 856 17.08 18.14 -15.85
C VAL A 856 16.05 17.05 -16.10
N THR A 857 14.77 17.43 -16.27
CA THR A 857 13.67 16.49 -16.58
C THR A 857 13.83 15.84 -17.96
N PHE A 858 14.44 16.53 -18.94
CA PHE A 858 14.73 15.98 -20.27
C PHE A 858 16.01 15.14 -20.27
N LEU A 859 16.98 15.51 -19.43
CA LEU A 859 18.18 14.69 -19.22
C LEU A 859 17.84 13.36 -18.55
N GLU A 860 16.93 13.35 -17.58
CA GLU A 860 16.47 12.09 -16.98
C GLU A 860 15.58 11.29 -17.93
N ASP A 861 14.66 11.90 -18.68
CA ASP A 861 13.83 11.16 -19.63
C ASP A 861 14.68 10.52 -20.75
N ALA A 862 15.69 11.23 -21.26
CA ALA A 862 16.68 10.65 -22.19
C ALA A 862 17.43 9.46 -21.58
N LEU A 863 17.82 9.55 -20.29
CA LEU A 863 18.44 8.43 -19.58
C LEU A 863 17.46 7.26 -19.37
N ARG A 864 16.20 7.54 -18.99
CA ARG A 864 15.16 6.52 -18.82
C ARG A 864 14.92 5.77 -20.13
N ILE A 865 14.66 6.49 -21.23
CA ILE A 865 14.40 5.89 -22.55
C ILE A 865 15.58 5.02 -23.02
N THR A 866 16.83 5.46 -22.79
CA THR A 866 18.01 4.66 -23.16
C THR A 866 18.21 3.44 -22.27
N THR A 867 17.95 3.53 -20.96
CA THR A 867 18.07 2.38 -20.03
C THR A 867 16.92 1.36 -20.15
N GLN A 868 15.71 1.80 -20.49
CA GLN A 868 14.51 0.96 -20.63
C GLN A 868 14.13 0.72 -22.10
N TRP A 869 15.12 0.74 -23.02
CA TRP A 869 14.86 0.75 -24.47
C TRP A 869 13.92 -0.36 -24.95
N GLY A 870 14.09 -1.58 -24.42
CA GLY A 870 13.25 -2.73 -24.76
C GLY A 870 11.78 -2.52 -24.41
N ASP A 871 11.51 -2.02 -23.19
CA ASP A 871 10.16 -1.78 -22.69
C ASP A 871 9.48 -0.62 -23.43
N GLN A 872 10.24 0.43 -23.74
CA GLN A 872 9.77 1.59 -24.51
C GLN A 872 9.40 1.21 -25.94
N ILE A 873 10.24 0.41 -26.61
CA ILE A 873 9.95 -0.14 -27.94
C ILE A 873 8.74 -1.08 -27.90
N TRP A 874 8.68 -1.96 -26.89
CA TRP A 874 7.55 -2.88 -26.72
C TRP A 874 6.23 -2.12 -26.56
N TYR A 875 6.19 -1.10 -25.70
CA TYR A 875 5.00 -0.26 -25.50
C TYR A 875 4.56 0.44 -26.79
N LEU A 876 5.49 1.10 -27.50
CA LEU A 876 5.16 1.81 -28.74
C LEU A 876 4.66 0.86 -29.84
N GLN A 877 5.26 -0.32 -29.99
CA GLN A 877 4.88 -1.28 -31.03
C GLN A 877 3.60 -2.05 -30.69
N GLN A 878 3.46 -2.53 -29.45
CA GLN A 878 2.37 -3.45 -29.07
C GLN A 878 1.12 -2.72 -28.55
N HIS A 879 1.29 -1.57 -27.90
CA HIS A 879 0.20 -0.82 -27.26
C HIS A 879 -0.16 0.50 -27.99
N ARG A 880 0.78 1.08 -28.75
CA ARG A 880 0.53 2.28 -29.58
C ARG A 880 0.54 2.00 -31.08
N HIS A 881 0.76 0.75 -31.48
CA HIS A 881 0.74 0.27 -32.88
C HIS A 881 1.74 0.98 -33.82
N PHE A 882 2.83 1.53 -33.29
CA PHE A 882 3.86 2.15 -34.12
C PHE A 882 4.62 1.06 -34.89
N PRO A 883 4.81 1.21 -36.22
CA PRO A 883 5.67 0.30 -37.00
C PRO A 883 7.08 0.19 -36.41
N TRP A 884 7.72 -0.96 -36.62
CA TRP A 884 9.00 -1.29 -35.97
C TRP A 884 10.07 -0.22 -36.18
N GLY A 885 10.25 0.23 -37.43
CA GLY A 885 11.21 1.27 -37.78
C GLY A 885 10.84 2.65 -37.21
N ILE A 886 9.55 3.02 -37.28
CA ILE A 886 9.06 4.30 -36.75
C ILE A 886 9.28 4.39 -35.23
N SER A 887 9.08 3.31 -34.49
CA SER A 887 9.32 3.25 -33.04
C SER A 887 10.78 3.54 -32.68
N HIS A 888 11.72 2.92 -33.39
CA HIS A 888 13.15 3.15 -33.16
C HIS A 888 13.55 4.58 -33.56
N THR A 889 13.13 5.05 -34.74
CA THR A 889 13.42 6.42 -35.20
C THR A 889 12.83 7.47 -34.25
N PHE A 890 11.61 7.27 -33.74
CA PHE A 890 10.95 8.13 -32.76
C PHE A 890 11.75 8.23 -31.46
N LEU A 891 12.15 7.12 -30.86
CA LEU A 891 12.94 7.13 -29.62
C LEU A 891 14.34 7.72 -29.83
N ILE A 892 15.03 7.38 -30.93
CA ILE A 892 16.36 7.93 -31.25
C ILE A 892 16.28 9.45 -31.40
N ILE A 893 15.31 9.96 -32.16
CA ILE A 893 15.13 11.42 -32.36
C ILE A 893 14.82 12.11 -31.03
N ASN A 894 13.90 11.57 -30.22
CA ASN A 894 13.56 12.17 -28.93
C ASN A 894 14.78 12.25 -28.00
N VAL A 895 15.55 11.16 -27.86
CA VAL A 895 16.79 11.15 -27.04
C VAL A 895 17.81 12.16 -27.55
N ILE A 896 18.07 12.21 -28.86
CA ILE A 896 19.03 13.16 -29.46
C ILE A 896 18.59 14.61 -29.25
N VAL A 897 17.31 14.93 -29.51
CA VAL A 897 16.78 16.29 -29.35
C VAL A 897 16.78 16.72 -27.87
N MET A 898 16.48 15.81 -26.94
CA MET A 898 16.56 16.10 -25.50
C MET A 898 17.98 16.38 -25.03
N LEU A 899 18.95 15.56 -25.42
CA LEU A 899 20.35 15.74 -25.00
C LEU A 899 20.96 17.01 -25.62
N ILE A 900 20.79 17.22 -26.93
CA ILE A 900 21.32 18.41 -27.63
C ILE A 900 20.59 19.68 -27.16
N GLY A 901 19.26 19.64 -27.04
CA GLY A 901 18.45 20.76 -26.58
C GLY A 901 18.79 21.18 -25.15
N SER A 902 18.92 20.22 -24.23
CA SER A 902 19.29 20.48 -22.84
C SER A 902 20.70 21.09 -22.73
N GLY A 903 21.68 20.51 -23.44
CA GLY A 903 23.04 21.05 -23.50
C GLY A 903 23.10 22.47 -24.08
N ALA A 904 22.35 22.73 -25.15
CA ALA A 904 22.26 24.05 -25.80
C ALA A 904 21.61 25.12 -24.89
N VAL A 905 20.60 24.75 -24.09
CA VAL A 905 19.99 25.63 -23.07
C VAL A 905 20.97 25.95 -21.95
N ILE A 906 21.70 24.97 -21.42
CA ILE A 906 22.70 25.15 -20.36
C ILE A 906 23.85 26.04 -20.85
N LEU A 907 24.39 25.75 -22.04
CA LEU A 907 25.50 26.50 -22.67
C LEU A 907 25.07 27.86 -23.26
N LYS A 908 23.79 28.24 -23.16
CA LYS A 908 23.20 29.46 -23.74
C LYS A 908 23.48 29.63 -25.24
N LYS A 909 23.62 28.52 -25.98
CA LYS A 909 23.98 28.50 -27.41
C LYS A 909 22.75 28.10 -28.24
N HIS A 910 22.32 28.95 -29.18
CA HIS A 910 21.11 28.72 -29.99
C HIS A 910 19.84 28.39 -29.17
N THR A 911 19.71 28.99 -27.98
CA THR A 911 18.67 28.66 -26.98
C THR A 911 17.23 28.71 -27.51
N GLU A 912 16.93 29.58 -28.48
CA GLU A 912 15.60 29.69 -29.11
C GLU A 912 15.22 28.40 -29.87
N TYR A 913 16.14 27.86 -30.68
CA TYR A 913 15.94 26.58 -31.38
C TYR A 913 15.95 25.40 -30.41
N ALA A 914 16.78 25.45 -29.37
CA ALA A 914 16.84 24.42 -28.33
C ALA A 914 15.52 24.30 -27.57
N VAL A 915 14.92 25.42 -27.16
CA VAL A 915 13.58 25.46 -26.54
C VAL A 915 12.52 24.96 -27.52
N GLY A 916 12.55 25.36 -28.80
CA GLY A 916 11.62 24.86 -29.81
C GLY A 916 11.69 23.33 -30.00
N GLY A 917 12.90 22.76 -29.97
CA GLY A 917 13.12 21.31 -30.02
C GLY A 917 12.55 20.61 -28.78
N LEU A 918 12.86 21.08 -27.58
CA LEU A 918 12.35 20.50 -26.33
C LEU A 918 10.81 20.60 -26.22
N LEU A 919 10.21 21.73 -26.62
CA LEU A 919 8.75 21.88 -26.71
C LEU A 919 8.13 20.86 -27.67
N SER A 920 8.76 20.65 -28.82
CA SER A 920 8.31 19.65 -29.81
C SER A 920 8.35 18.25 -29.21
N VAL A 921 9.40 17.89 -28.45
CA VAL A 921 9.50 16.60 -27.74
C VAL A 921 8.34 16.41 -26.75
N VAL A 922 8.05 17.39 -25.88
CA VAL A 922 6.93 17.28 -24.90
C VAL A 922 5.60 16.97 -25.60
N VAL A 923 5.32 17.65 -26.72
CA VAL A 923 4.08 17.47 -27.49
C VAL A 923 4.08 16.10 -28.19
N ILE A 924 5.16 15.78 -28.90
CA ILE A 924 5.31 14.54 -29.69
C ILE A 924 5.27 13.30 -28.78
N GLN A 925 5.89 13.34 -27.60
CA GLN A 925 5.77 12.29 -26.59
C GLN A 925 4.36 12.21 -26.01
N GLY A 926 3.72 13.34 -25.70
CA GLY A 926 2.34 13.38 -25.21
C GLY A 926 1.35 12.65 -26.13
N PHE A 927 1.50 12.81 -27.44
CA PHE A 927 0.71 12.07 -28.44
C PHE A 927 1.19 10.63 -28.63
N GLY A 928 2.50 10.41 -28.77
CA GLY A 928 3.09 9.08 -29.02
C GLY A 928 2.75 8.08 -27.93
N TYR A 929 2.93 8.47 -26.66
CA TYR A 929 2.61 7.63 -25.51
C TYR A 929 1.12 7.61 -25.13
N GLY A 930 0.31 8.53 -25.67
CA GLY A 930 -1.12 8.66 -25.35
C GLY A 930 -1.43 9.46 -24.08
N LEU A 931 -0.40 10.03 -23.44
CA LEU A 931 -0.49 10.75 -22.16
C LEU A 931 -1.30 12.06 -22.22
N ILE A 932 -1.69 12.53 -23.41
CA ILE A 932 -2.57 13.70 -23.56
C ILE A 932 -3.99 13.48 -23.02
N PHE A 933 -4.42 12.22 -22.90
CA PHE A 933 -5.75 11.86 -22.35
C PHE A 933 -5.75 11.64 -20.83
N ASP A 934 -4.58 11.50 -20.21
CA ASP A 934 -4.46 11.53 -18.75
C ASP A 934 -4.38 13.00 -18.29
N LEU A 935 -5.42 13.45 -17.60
CA LEU A 935 -5.53 14.84 -17.13
C LEU A 935 -4.35 15.26 -16.25
N ASN A 936 -3.79 14.36 -15.45
CA ASN A 936 -2.68 14.69 -14.54
C ASN A 936 -1.38 14.86 -15.33
N PHE A 937 -1.01 13.88 -16.16
CA PHE A 937 0.17 13.99 -17.02
C PHE A 937 0.06 15.19 -17.98
N PHE A 938 -1.13 15.47 -18.51
CA PHE A 938 -1.40 16.63 -19.35
C PHE A 938 -1.17 17.97 -18.62
N LEU A 939 -1.78 18.17 -17.44
CA LEU A 939 -1.63 19.39 -16.64
C LEU A 939 -0.17 19.62 -16.21
N ARG A 940 0.56 18.55 -15.91
CA ARG A 940 1.97 18.61 -15.53
C ARG A 940 2.88 18.95 -16.72
N ASN A 941 2.63 18.37 -17.89
CA ASN A 941 3.34 18.71 -19.13
C ASN A 941 3.12 20.17 -19.57
N LEU A 942 1.91 20.72 -19.36
CA LEU A 942 1.65 22.15 -19.54
C LEU A 942 2.54 23.03 -18.63
N SER A 943 2.82 22.59 -17.40
CA SER A 943 3.72 23.33 -16.50
C SER A 943 5.19 23.28 -16.96
N VAL A 944 5.64 22.17 -17.56
CA VAL A 944 6.99 22.07 -18.17
C VAL A 944 7.12 22.99 -19.38
N ILE A 945 6.09 23.07 -20.23
CA ILE A 945 5.98 24.06 -21.33
C ILE A 945 6.08 25.49 -20.78
N GLY A 946 5.42 25.78 -19.64
CA GLY A 946 5.55 27.06 -18.94
C GLY A 946 6.98 27.39 -18.52
N GLY A 947 7.73 26.41 -18.00
CA GLY A 947 9.16 26.55 -17.69
C GLY A 947 10.03 26.83 -18.93
N LEU A 948 9.78 26.13 -20.04
CA LEU A 948 10.48 26.37 -21.31
C LEU A 948 10.20 27.78 -21.87
N PHE A 949 8.99 28.32 -21.73
CA PHE A 949 8.71 29.72 -22.08
C PHE A 949 9.44 30.74 -21.19
N MET A 950 9.75 30.41 -19.94
CA MET A 950 10.62 31.26 -19.09
C MET A 950 12.05 31.31 -19.64
N VAL A 951 12.63 30.17 -20.03
CA VAL A 951 13.97 30.11 -20.67
C VAL A 951 13.99 30.93 -21.97
N PHE A 952 12.94 30.81 -22.78
CA PHE A 952 12.81 31.55 -24.03
C PHE A 952 12.76 33.07 -23.78
N SER A 953 11.94 33.52 -22.84
CA SER A 953 11.83 34.94 -22.47
C SER A 953 13.16 35.49 -21.90
N ASP A 954 13.84 34.75 -21.03
CA ASP A 954 15.16 35.09 -20.47
C ASP A 954 16.23 35.28 -21.56
N SER A 955 16.23 34.40 -22.58
CA SER A 955 17.11 34.50 -23.75
C SER A 955 16.81 35.76 -24.58
N MET A 956 15.54 36.04 -24.87
CA MET A 956 15.13 37.23 -25.64
C MET A 956 15.45 38.54 -24.91
N VAL A 957 15.24 38.59 -23.58
CA VAL A 957 15.57 39.77 -22.76
C VAL A 957 17.09 39.97 -22.69
N SER A 958 17.85 38.89 -22.48
CA SER A 958 19.32 38.92 -22.49
C SER A 958 19.93 39.47 -23.79
N ARG A 959 19.31 39.24 -24.95
CA ARG A 959 19.83 39.75 -26.24
C ARG A 959 19.80 41.27 -26.34
N LYS A 960 18.86 41.95 -25.68
CA LYS A 960 18.73 43.42 -25.76
C LYS A 960 19.81 44.19 -24.99
N SER A 961 20.49 43.58 -24.03
CA SER A 961 21.52 44.25 -23.23
C SER A 961 22.93 44.19 -23.83
N VAL A 962 23.09 43.69 -25.06
CA VAL A 962 24.41 43.52 -25.71
C VAL A 962 24.80 44.71 -26.61
N PHE A 963 23.85 45.59 -26.94
CA PHE A 963 24.13 46.85 -27.66
C PHE A 963 24.34 48.01 -26.68
N ALA A 964 25.59 48.20 -26.23
CA ALA A 964 25.97 49.38 -25.47
C ALA A 964 26.12 50.60 -26.40
N GLY A 965 25.44 51.71 -26.10
CA GLY A 965 25.79 53.02 -26.70
C GLY A 965 24.67 53.91 -27.27
N LEU A 966 23.38 53.54 -27.20
CA LEU A 966 22.28 54.42 -27.63
C LEU A 966 21.17 54.51 -26.56
N PRO A 967 20.60 55.72 -26.31
CA PRO A 967 19.55 55.89 -25.33
C PRO A 967 18.23 55.27 -25.81
N SER A 968 17.68 54.35 -25.03
CA SER A 968 16.39 53.71 -25.33
C SER A 968 15.22 54.65 -25.02
N ILE A 969 14.46 55.01 -26.06
CA ILE A 969 13.21 55.78 -25.94
C ILE A 969 12.21 55.05 -25.03
N SER A 970 11.54 55.81 -24.15
CA SER A 970 10.59 55.30 -23.16
C SER A 970 9.25 54.89 -23.79
N GLU A 971 8.57 53.91 -23.17
CA GLU A 971 7.36 53.29 -23.73
C GLU A 971 6.11 54.20 -23.76
N THR A 972 6.20 55.41 -23.21
CA THR A 972 5.12 56.42 -23.17
C THR A 972 4.72 56.93 -24.55
N ASP A 973 5.65 57.11 -25.49
CA ASP A 973 5.35 57.70 -26.81
C ASP A 973 4.65 56.74 -27.78
N ARG A 974 4.66 55.43 -27.50
CA ARG A 974 4.10 54.43 -28.42
C ARG A 974 2.57 54.30 -28.38
N LYS A 975 1.89 55.06 -27.50
CA LYS A 975 0.43 55.03 -27.31
C LYS A 975 -0.36 55.99 -28.21
N LYS A 976 0.29 56.73 -29.12
CA LYS A 976 -0.38 57.79 -29.92
C LYS A 976 -0.97 57.37 -31.27
N TYR A 977 -0.84 56.08 -31.64
CA TYR A 977 -1.47 55.50 -32.82
C TYR A 977 -2.16 54.18 -32.43
N PHE A 978 -3.26 53.86 -33.12
CA PHE A 978 -4.25 52.79 -32.86
C PHE A 978 -5.31 53.08 -31.79
N ALA A 979 -6.47 53.51 -32.30
CA ALA A 979 -7.79 53.30 -31.74
C ALA A 979 -8.70 52.75 -32.87
N PRO A 980 -9.94 52.33 -32.61
CA PRO A 980 -10.39 51.41 -31.56
C PRO A 980 -11.12 50.19 -32.17
N GLY A 981 -11.00 48.98 -31.61
CA GLY A 981 -11.72 47.85 -32.20
C GLY A 981 -11.54 46.48 -31.55
N LEU A 982 -12.06 46.30 -30.33
CA LEU A 982 -12.85 45.13 -29.87
C LEU A 982 -13.09 45.25 -28.36
N LYS A 983 -14.35 45.16 -27.92
CA LYS A 983 -14.69 44.76 -26.56
C LYS A 983 -14.83 43.24 -26.53
N PRO A 984 -14.43 42.59 -25.43
CA PRO A 984 -15.23 41.53 -24.84
C PRO A 984 -15.74 41.96 -23.46
N ALA A 985 -16.97 41.56 -23.13
CA ALA A 985 -17.59 41.84 -21.84
C ALA A 985 -17.02 40.93 -20.74
N LEU A 986 -16.87 41.48 -19.54
CA LEU A 986 -16.65 40.71 -18.31
C LEU A 986 -18.01 40.47 -17.63
N GLY A 987 -18.49 39.23 -17.69
CA GLY A 987 -19.58 38.70 -16.87
C GLY A 987 -19.03 37.77 -15.78
N PRO A 988 -19.83 37.42 -14.75
CA PRO A 988 -19.34 36.78 -13.53
C PRO A 988 -18.92 35.31 -13.72
N VAL A 989 -18.10 34.84 -12.78
CA VAL A 989 -17.33 33.59 -12.84
C VAL A 989 -18.20 32.34 -12.67
N GLY A 990 -18.02 31.37 -13.58
CA GLY A 990 -18.49 29.99 -13.42
C GLY A 990 -17.82 29.04 -14.42
N PHE A 991 -17.17 27.99 -13.91
CA PHE A 991 -16.74 26.76 -14.63
C PHE A 991 -16.42 26.86 -16.15
N SER A 992 -15.40 27.64 -16.54
CA SER A 992 -14.86 27.58 -17.91
C SER A 992 -13.35 27.84 -18.04
N ALA A 993 -12.60 27.85 -16.94
CA ALA A 993 -11.17 28.15 -16.93
C ALA A 993 -10.31 27.10 -17.66
N VAL A 994 -10.68 25.81 -17.55
CA VAL A 994 -9.94 24.69 -18.19
C VAL A 994 -10.01 24.80 -19.71
N ARG A 995 -11.21 24.97 -20.29
CA ARG A 995 -11.40 25.08 -21.75
C ARG A 995 -10.71 26.32 -22.33
N ALA A 996 -10.75 27.45 -21.62
CA ALA A 996 -10.05 28.67 -22.04
C ALA A 996 -8.52 28.52 -21.95
N GLY A 997 -8.00 27.86 -20.91
CA GLY A 997 -6.57 27.58 -20.77
C GLY A 997 -6.02 26.65 -21.85
N LEU A 998 -6.78 25.59 -22.19
CA LEU A 998 -6.46 24.68 -23.30
C LEU A 998 -6.40 25.40 -24.64
N GLN A 999 -7.42 26.22 -24.97
CA GLN A 999 -7.46 26.95 -26.24
C GLN A 999 -6.30 27.95 -26.36
N VAL A 1000 -6.04 28.75 -25.31
CA VAL A 1000 -4.95 29.73 -25.30
C VAL A 1000 -3.57 29.06 -25.37
N GLY A 1001 -3.38 27.92 -24.70
CA GLY A 1001 -2.15 27.14 -24.79
C GLY A 1001 -1.91 26.59 -26.21
N PHE A 1002 -2.95 26.07 -26.85
CA PHE A 1002 -2.88 25.51 -28.20
C PHE A 1002 -2.65 26.60 -29.26
N ASP A 1003 -3.37 27.72 -29.20
CA ASP A 1003 -3.25 28.83 -30.15
C ASP A 1003 -1.85 29.50 -30.07
N VAL A 1004 -1.29 29.64 -28.85
CA VAL A 1004 0.07 30.15 -28.62
C VAL A 1004 1.12 29.17 -29.13
N LEU A 1005 0.97 27.87 -28.87
CA LEU A 1005 1.87 26.83 -29.36
C LEU A 1005 1.89 26.79 -30.90
N LEU A 1006 0.71 26.85 -31.54
CA LEU A 1006 0.58 26.88 -33.00
C LEU A 1006 1.22 28.15 -33.59
N HIS A 1007 1.03 29.31 -32.97
CA HIS A 1007 1.72 30.54 -33.37
C HIS A 1007 3.24 30.46 -33.23
N ILE A 1008 3.78 29.83 -32.18
CA ILE A 1008 5.23 29.66 -32.00
C ILE A 1008 5.79 28.73 -33.08
N ILE A 1009 5.12 27.61 -33.36
CA ILE A 1009 5.54 26.67 -34.40
C ILE A 1009 5.54 27.36 -35.78
N CYS A 1010 4.46 28.07 -36.14
CA CYS A 1010 4.41 28.84 -37.38
C CYS A 1010 5.46 29.97 -37.46
N ALA A 1011 5.70 30.70 -36.37
CA ALA A 1011 6.71 31.77 -36.34
C ALA A 1011 8.15 31.25 -36.41
N THR A 1012 8.42 30.07 -35.83
CA THR A 1012 9.75 29.44 -35.82
C THR A 1012 10.07 28.80 -37.18
N LEU A 1013 9.07 28.27 -37.88
CA LEU A 1013 9.24 27.64 -39.19
C LEU A 1013 9.31 28.63 -40.36
N ASN A 1014 8.62 29.77 -40.31
CA ASN A 1014 8.50 30.68 -41.46
C ASN A 1014 9.58 31.78 -41.56
N GLY A 1015 10.47 31.92 -40.57
CA GLY A 1015 11.59 32.90 -40.59
C GLY A 1015 11.21 34.40 -40.57
N ASN A 1016 9.95 34.74 -40.84
CA ASN A 1016 9.42 36.09 -40.85
C ASN A 1016 8.89 36.50 -39.47
N GLY A 1017 9.53 37.49 -38.86
CA GLY A 1017 9.26 37.94 -37.49
C GLY A 1017 7.92 38.67 -37.30
N ALA A 1018 6.82 37.92 -37.20
CA ALA A 1018 5.60 38.42 -36.56
C ALA A 1018 5.84 38.57 -35.04
N THR A 1019 5.92 39.82 -34.57
CA THR A 1019 6.53 40.15 -33.26
C THR A 1019 5.68 39.83 -32.02
N ALA A 1020 5.68 38.56 -31.58
CA ALA A 1020 5.29 38.22 -30.22
C ALA A 1020 6.26 38.89 -29.21
N LYS A 1021 5.74 39.73 -28.32
CA LYS A 1021 6.57 40.48 -27.34
C LYS A 1021 7.10 39.53 -26.25
N PRO A 1022 8.34 39.70 -25.74
CA PRO A 1022 8.88 38.90 -24.63
C PRO A 1022 7.98 38.87 -23.37
N THR A 1023 7.26 39.98 -23.13
CA THR A 1023 6.26 40.12 -22.07
C THR A 1023 5.09 39.14 -22.18
N THR A 1024 4.74 38.70 -23.40
CA THR A 1024 3.65 37.75 -23.65
C THR A 1024 4.08 36.33 -23.28
N PHE A 1025 5.31 35.93 -23.63
CA PHE A 1025 5.86 34.63 -23.20
C PHE A 1025 6.06 34.55 -21.68
N LEU A 1026 6.49 35.65 -21.05
CA LEU A 1026 6.59 35.77 -19.59
C LEU A 1026 5.22 35.71 -18.88
N LEU A 1027 4.15 36.15 -19.54
CA LEU A 1027 2.78 36.00 -19.03
C LEU A 1027 2.28 34.56 -19.24
N ALA A 1028 2.45 33.99 -20.43
CA ALA A 1028 2.05 32.61 -20.73
C ALA A 1028 2.75 31.61 -19.79
N GLY A 1029 4.06 31.74 -19.57
CA GLY A 1029 4.80 30.93 -18.61
C GLY A 1029 4.22 31.00 -17.20
N ARG A 1030 3.88 32.21 -16.71
CA ARG A 1030 3.27 32.39 -15.37
C ARG A 1030 1.89 31.79 -15.23
N VAL A 1031 1.06 31.84 -16.27
CA VAL A 1031 -0.28 31.25 -16.26
C VAL A 1031 -0.19 29.72 -16.33
N LEU A 1032 0.72 29.17 -17.14
CA LEU A 1032 0.90 27.72 -17.26
C LEU A 1032 1.44 27.07 -15.96
N LEU A 1033 2.23 27.81 -15.18
CA LEU A 1033 2.70 27.37 -13.86
C LEU A 1033 1.57 27.16 -12.82
N ILE A 1034 0.36 27.68 -13.05
CA ILE A 1034 -0.81 27.42 -12.17
C ILE A 1034 -1.26 25.96 -12.27
N PHE A 1035 -1.16 25.34 -13.45
CA PHE A 1035 -1.69 24.00 -13.71
C PHE A 1035 -0.99 22.90 -12.92
N LEU A 1036 0.28 23.10 -12.52
CA LEU A 1036 0.95 22.26 -11.53
C LEU A 1036 0.13 22.12 -10.24
N PHE A 1037 -0.30 23.26 -9.68
CA PHE A 1037 -0.90 23.29 -8.36
C PHE A 1037 -2.31 22.70 -8.36
N LEU A 1038 -3.01 22.83 -9.49
CA LEU A 1038 -4.27 22.13 -9.74
C LEU A 1038 -4.06 20.60 -9.76
N GLY A 1039 -3.02 20.10 -10.42
CA GLY A 1039 -2.65 18.67 -10.35
C GLY A 1039 -2.35 18.20 -8.92
N PHE A 1040 -1.59 18.98 -8.14
CA PHE A 1040 -1.28 18.65 -6.75
C PHE A 1040 -2.52 18.59 -5.83
N ILE A 1041 -3.51 19.46 -6.05
CA ILE A 1041 -4.80 19.45 -5.33
C ILE A 1041 -5.61 18.18 -5.66
N ILE A 1042 -5.61 17.73 -6.92
CA ILE A 1042 -6.46 16.64 -7.40
C ILE A 1042 -5.96 15.25 -6.95
N GLN A 1043 -4.64 15.07 -6.77
CA GLN A 1043 -4.01 13.75 -6.72
C GLN A 1043 -3.74 13.15 -5.33
N GLY A 1044 -4.46 13.49 -4.26
CA GLY A 1044 -4.34 12.65 -3.06
C GLY A 1044 -5.04 13.07 -1.78
N GLU A 1045 -4.79 12.27 -0.76
CA GLU A 1045 -5.59 12.22 0.46
C GLU A 1045 -5.62 13.54 1.23
N TRP A 1046 -6.83 13.94 1.60
CA TRP A 1046 -7.11 15.21 2.26
C TRP A 1046 -6.86 15.10 3.76
N ASN A 1047 -5.75 15.69 4.23
CA ASN A 1047 -5.50 15.92 5.64
C ASN A 1047 -5.39 17.43 5.94
N LEU A 1048 -5.52 17.83 7.20
CA LEU A 1048 -5.55 19.24 7.61
C LEU A 1048 -4.29 20.02 7.19
N GLY A 1049 -3.11 19.39 7.24
CA GLY A 1049 -1.86 19.99 6.76
C GLY A 1049 -1.86 20.24 5.25
N ARG A 1050 -2.34 19.27 4.46
CA ARG A 1050 -2.49 19.39 3.00
C ARG A 1050 -3.53 20.44 2.62
N VAL A 1051 -4.68 20.51 3.30
CA VAL A 1051 -5.67 21.58 3.10
C VAL A 1051 -5.04 22.96 3.30
N PHE A 1052 -4.29 23.14 4.38
CA PHE A 1052 -3.61 24.41 4.69
C PHE A 1052 -2.55 24.77 3.64
N VAL A 1053 -1.68 23.83 3.27
CA VAL A 1053 -0.66 24.02 2.21
C VAL A 1053 -1.31 24.26 0.84
N SER A 1054 -2.42 23.57 0.52
CA SER A 1054 -3.19 23.77 -0.71
C SER A 1054 -3.79 25.17 -0.80
N ILE A 1055 -4.41 25.68 0.27
CA ILE A 1055 -4.98 27.04 0.27
C ILE A 1055 -3.89 28.10 0.09
N ILE A 1056 -2.78 27.98 0.83
CA ILE A 1056 -1.68 28.95 0.80
C ILE A 1056 -0.93 28.91 -0.55
N GLY A 1057 -0.62 27.71 -1.05
CA GLY A 1057 0.07 27.54 -2.33
C GLY A 1057 -0.78 27.99 -3.52
N PHE A 1058 -2.10 27.72 -3.51
CA PHE A 1058 -3.01 28.18 -4.55
C PHE A 1058 -3.10 29.72 -4.59
N ALA A 1059 -3.18 30.36 -3.41
CA ALA A 1059 -3.14 31.82 -3.30
C ALA A 1059 -1.81 32.40 -3.85
N ALA A 1060 -0.66 31.79 -3.51
CA ALA A 1060 0.63 32.19 -4.04
C ALA A 1060 0.75 32.01 -5.56
N CYS A 1061 0.19 30.93 -6.14
CA CYS A 1061 0.13 30.72 -7.59
C CYS A 1061 -0.71 31.79 -8.30
N ILE A 1062 -1.85 32.20 -7.73
CA ILE A 1062 -2.66 33.30 -8.27
C ILE A 1062 -1.87 34.62 -8.23
N MET A 1063 -1.17 34.91 -7.12
CA MET A 1063 -0.32 36.10 -7.00
C MET A 1063 0.82 36.12 -8.04
N VAL A 1064 1.46 34.98 -8.30
CA VAL A 1064 2.44 34.81 -9.39
C VAL A 1064 1.80 35.13 -10.74
N ALA A 1065 0.66 34.50 -11.06
CA ALA A 1065 -0.02 34.64 -12.35
C ALA A 1065 -0.47 36.07 -12.66
N VAL A 1066 -1.11 36.72 -11.69
CA VAL A 1066 -1.53 38.14 -11.76
C VAL A 1066 -0.31 39.08 -11.80
N GLY A 1067 0.84 38.62 -11.31
CA GLY A 1067 2.04 39.43 -11.16
C GLY A 1067 1.87 40.48 -10.07
N PHE A 1068 1.40 40.05 -8.90
CA PHE A 1068 1.26 40.86 -7.69
C PHE A 1068 2.19 40.30 -6.61
N LYS A 1069 3.15 41.10 -6.13
CA LYS A 1069 4.31 40.64 -5.34
C LYS A 1069 4.95 39.39 -5.97
N ALA A 1070 5.16 39.38 -7.29
CA ALA A 1070 5.44 38.14 -8.02
C ALA A 1070 6.77 37.50 -7.63
N LYS A 1071 7.84 38.29 -7.42
CA LYS A 1071 9.14 37.79 -6.95
C LYS A 1071 9.04 37.09 -5.60
N TRP A 1072 8.21 37.62 -4.71
CA TRP A 1072 7.97 37.07 -3.38
C TRP A 1072 7.17 35.78 -3.40
N SER A 1073 6.07 35.80 -4.15
CA SER A 1073 5.20 34.64 -4.33
C SER A 1073 5.96 33.49 -5.01
N ALA A 1074 6.83 33.79 -5.98
CA ALA A 1074 7.70 32.81 -6.63
C ALA A 1074 8.81 32.28 -5.70
N ALA A 1075 9.48 33.13 -4.91
CA ALA A 1075 10.51 32.69 -3.96
C ALA A 1075 9.93 31.81 -2.83
N PHE A 1076 8.73 32.16 -2.34
CA PHE A 1076 7.99 31.34 -1.38
C PHE A 1076 7.60 29.98 -1.98
N LEU A 1077 7.06 29.95 -3.21
CA LEU A 1077 6.73 28.71 -3.90
C LEU A 1077 7.96 27.84 -4.19
N VAL A 1078 9.12 28.44 -4.52
CA VAL A 1078 10.39 27.71 -4.65
C VAL A 1078 10.73 26.98 -3.35
N LEU A 1079 10.69 27.67 -2.21
CA LEU A 1079 10.97 27.07 -0.91
C LEU A 1079 9.99 25.92 -0.59
N VAL A 1080 8.69 26.17 -0.71
CA VAL A 1080 7.63 25.18 -0.40
C VAL A 1080 7.73 23.96 -1.31
N LEU A 1081 7.89 24.16 -2.62
CA LEU A 1081 7.99 23.06 -3.59
C LEU A 1081 9.30 22.28 -3.42
N SER A 1082 10.44 22.94 -3.15
CA SER A 1082 11.70 22.24 -2.88
C SER A 1082 11.63 21.37 -1.63
N VAL A 1083 11.03 21.85 -0.54
CA VAL A 1083 10.82 21.05 0.68
C VAL A 1083 9.86 19.90 0.40
N PHE A 1084 8.69 20.19 -0.18
CA PHE A 1084 7.70 19.17 -0.54
C PHE A 1084 8.30 18.07 -1.42
N ASN A 1085 9.08 18.42 -2.43
CA ASN A 1085 9.69 17.46 -3.36
C ASN A 1085 10.60 16.44 -2.65
N VAL A 1086 11.33 16.89 -1.63
CA VAL A 1086 12.26 16.04 -0.85
C VAL A 1086 11.52 15.08 0.09
N PHE A 1087 10.32 15.44 0.56
CA PHE A 1087 9.53 14.59 1.47
C PHE A 1087 8.51 13.70 0.76
N ALA A 1088 7.84 14.20 -0.28
CA ALA A 1088 6.74 13.50 -0.96
C ALA A 1088 7.19 12.72 -2.20
N ASN A 1089 8.23 13.19 -2.91
CA ASN A 1089 8.74 12.56 -4.13
C ASN A 1089 10.12 11.90 -3.87
N ASN A 1090 10.29 11.33 -2.67
CA ASN A 1090 11.53 10.75 -2.16
C ASN A 1090 11.84 9.35 -2.75
N TRP A 1091 12.00 9.25 -4.08
CA TRP A 1091 12.18 7.97 -4.79
C TRP A 1091 13.30 7.08 -4.21
N TRP A 1092 14.29 7.68 -3.52
CA TRP A 1092 15.46 7.00 -2.96
C TRP A 1092 15.14 6.21 -1.69
N SER A 1093 14.01 6.49 -1.03
CA SER A 1093 13.46 5.63 0.04
C SER A 1093 12.81 4.36 -0.49
N VAL A 1094 12.51 4.31 -1.80
CA VAL A 1094 11.79 3.20 -2.44
C VAL A 1094 12.78 2.26 -3.14
N HIS A 1095 12.63 0.97 -2.89
CA HIS A 1095 13.55 -0.07 -3.39
C HIS A 1095 13.62 -0.10 -4.92
N SER A 1096 14.79 -0.43 -5.48
CA SER A 1096 15.10 -0.27 -6.90
C SER A 1096 14.20 -1.04 -7.86
N ALA A 1097 13.61 -2.15 -7.41
CA ALA A 1097 12.70 -3.00 -8.20
C ALA A 1097 11.20 -2.65 -8.02
N HIS A 1098 10.85 -1.65 -7.21
CA HIS A 1098 9.45 -1.33 -6.92
C HIS A 1098 8.85 -0.37 -7.98
N PRO A 1099 7.71 -0.70 -8.64
CA PRO A 1099 7.18 0.09 -9.77
C PRO A 1099 6.93 1.57 -9.46
N GLN A 1100 6.50 1.88 -8.23
CA GLN A 1100 6.24 3.26 -7.79
C GLN A 1100 7.50 4.16 -7.83
N ARG A 1101 8.71 3.57 -7.80
CA ARG A 1101 9.97 4.32 -7.83
C ARG A 1101 10.11 5.16 -9.09
N ASP A 1102 9.73 4.63 -10.25
CA ASP A 1102 9.85 5.35 -11.52
C ASP A 1102 8.82 6.49 -11.64
N PHE A 1103 7.63 6.33 -11.05
CA PHE A 1103 6.64 7.40 -10.92
C PHE A 1103 7.14 8.51 -10.00
N LEU A 1104 7.62 8.18 -8.78
CA LEU A 1104 8.23 9.16 -7.88
C LEU A 1104 9.47 9.83 -8.50
N LYS A 1105 10.20 9.11 -9.37
CA LYS A 1105 11.35 9.63 -10.10
C LYS A 1105 10.99 10.67 -11.15
N TYR A 1106 9.94 10.39 -11.92
CA TYR A 1106 9.35 11.34 -12.85
C TYR A 1106 8.83 12.60 -12.11
N ASP A 1107 8.03 12.41 -11.05
CA ASP A 1107 7.42 13.48 -10.26
C ASP A 1107 8.47 14.42 -9.63
N PHE A 1108 9.57 13.85 -9.13
CA PHE A 1108 10.64 14.62 -8.51
C PHE A 1108 11.36 15.54 -9.51
N PHE A 1109 11.74 15.02 -10.68
CA PHE A 1109 12.43 15.82 -11.70
C PHE A 1109 11.52 16.82 -12.40
N GLN A 1110 10.24 16.48 -12.58
CA GLN A 1110 9.23 17.41 -13.10
C GLN A 1110 9.01 18.58 -12.14
N THR A 1111 8.95 18.32 -10.83
CA THR A 1111 8.88 19.37 -9.81
C THR A 1111 10.12 20.26 -9.80
N LEU A 1112 11.33 19.69 -9.96
CA LEU A 1112 12.57 20.48 -10.12
C LEU A 1112 12.53 21.40 -11.35
N SER A 1113 12.00 20.94 -12.49
CA SER A 1113 11.85 21.78 -13.69
C SER A 1113 11.03 23.04 -13.41
N ILE A 1114 10.00 22.91 -12.59
CA ILE A 1114 9.07 23.99 -12.24
C ILE A 1114 9.70 24.95 -11.21
N VAL A 1115 10.43 24.42 -10.22
CA VAL A 1115 11.28 25.21 -9.32
C VAL A 1115 12.28 26.05 -10.13
N GLY A 1116 12.89 25.49 -11.18
CA GLY A 1116 13.77 26.22 -12.10
C GLY A 1116 13.05 27.38 -12.82
N GLY A 1117 11.82 27.15 -13.31
CA GLY A 1117 10.98 28.20 -13.93
C GLY A 1117 10.64 29.34 -12.97
N LEU A 1118 10.33 29.02 -11.71
CA LEU A 1118 10.09 30.03 -10.66
C LEU A 1118 11.37 30.79 -10.28
N ILE A 1119 12.53 30.13 -10.23
CA ILE A 1119 13.83 30.78 -10.01
C ILE A 1119 14.14 31.81 -11.10
N LEU A 1120 13.88 31.48 -12.37
CA LEU A 1120 14.02 32.45 -13.47
C LEU A 1120 13.06 33.64 -13.29
N LEU A 1121 11.84 33.41 -12.83
CA LEU A 1121 10.88 34.48 -12.54
C LEU A 1121 11.31 35.38 -11.36
N VAL A 1122 11.92 34.83 -10.31
CA VAL A 1122 12.52 35.62 -9.21
C VAL A 1122 13.62 36.54 -9.74
N ASN A 1123 14.46 36.03 -10.65
CA ASN A 1123 15.51 36.82 -11.31
C ASN A 1123 14.93 37.92 -12.21
N MET A 1124 14.16 37.55 -13.23
CA MET A 1124 13.62 38.45 -14.27
C MET A 1124 12.60 39.45 -13.73
N GLY A 1125 11.78 39.05 -12.75
CA GLY A 1125 10.64 39.82 -12.27
C GLY A 1125 9.37 39.68 -13.12
N PRO A 1126 8.30 40.42 -12.75
CA PRO A 1126 6.96 40.19 -13.27
C PRO A 1126 6.68 40.75 -14.68
N GLY A 1127 7.50 41.70 -15.15
CA GLY A 1127 7.41 42.30 -16.48
C GLY A 1127 6.16 43.16 -16.75
N GLY A 1128 6.22 43.97 -17.81
CA GLY A 1128 5.32 45.09 -18.09
C GLY A 1128 3.82 44.83 -18.26
N LEU A 1129 3.36 43.58 -18.24
CA LEU A 1129 1.93 43.24 -18.22
C LEU A 1129 1.38 42.96 -16.80
N SER A 1130 2.23 43.04 -15.77
CA SER A 1130 1.87 42.74 -14.38
C SER A 1130 1.20 43.87 -13.62
N VAL A 1131 0.51 43.52 -12.52
CA VAL A 1131 -0.04 44.48 -11.56
C VAL A 1131 1.08 45.25 -10.85
N ASP A 1132 2.18 44.58 -10.47
CA ASP A 1132 3.36 45.19 -9.85
C ASP A 1132 3.97 46.32 -10.71
N GLU A 1133 4.00 46.17 -12.04
CA GLU A 1133 4.59 47.16 -12.94
C GLU A 1133 3.61 48.30 -13.27
N LYS A 1134 2.32 48.00 -13.42
CA LYS A 1134 1.27 49.06 -13.49
C LYS A 1134 1.28 49.94 -12.23
N LYS A 1135 1.49 49.35 -11.05
CA LYS A 1135 1.55 50.07 -9.76
C LYS A 1135 2.87 50.84 -9.53
N LYS A 1136 3.82 50.79 -10.47
CA LYS A 1136 4.97 51.71 -10.55
C LYS A 1136 4.76 52.86 -11.55
N THR A 1137 3.66 52.81 -12.32
CA THR A 1137 3.32 53.79 -13.36
C THR A 1137 2.24 54.78 -12.91
N TYR A 1138 1.61 54.51 -11.76
CA TYR A 1138 0.68 55.36 -11.00
C TYR A 1138 1.23 55.54 -9.59
#